data_AF-A0A9D4WZ74-F1
#
_entry.id   AF-A0A9D4WZ74-F1
#
_cell.length_a   1.000
_cell.length_b   1.000
_cell.length_c   1.000
_cell.angle_alpha   90.00
_cell.angle_beta   90.00
_cell.angle_gamma   90.00
#
_symmetry.space_group_name_H-M   'P 1'
#
loop_
_entity.id
_entity.type
_entity.pdbx_description
1 polymer ?
#
loop_
_entity_poly.entity_id
_entity_poly.type
_entity_poly.pdbx_seq_one_letter_code
_entity_poly.pdbx_strand_id
1 'polypeptide(L)'
;MPIRFHNFVILTHFDLELKIEGEQKIKKMVEGTMSLDAVIKEAVDLENIPIEEVFDNLKCTKEGLTSEEVQERLDMFGYNKLEEKKESKILKFLGFMWNPLSWVMEAAALMAIAMAHGGGKRGDYQDFVGIIILLIINSTISFIEENNAGNAAAALMARLAPKAKVLRDGKWSEEDASVLVPGDIVSIKLGDIIPADARLLEESLTVTKHPGEGVYSGSTCKQGEIEAVVIATGVHIFFGKAAHLVENTTHVGHFQQVLTSIGNFCICSIAIGMIIEIIVIYGVHGYGYRNGIDNLLVLLIGGIPIAMPTVLSVTMAIGSHKLSQQGAITKRMTAIEEMAGMDVLCSDKTGTLTLNKLTVDKEMIEVFAKGVGKDLVVLMAARASRMENQDAIDCAIVSMLADPKEARAGIKEVHFLPFNPTDKRTALTYIDGAGNMHRVSKGAPEQILNLAQNKAEIERKVHAMIDKFAERGLRSLGIARQEVPEGSKESAGGPWEFVALLPLFDPPRHDSAETIRRALDLGVSVKMITGDQLAIGKETGRRLGMGTNMYPSSSLLGENKDQLGAVSIDDLIEKADGFAVFSNFAKYTLQIGAQIQCLYNMQDSMFSGAMKDTLELLVDRSNFGCSNFRLDIQDPENIPIEEVFDNLKCTKEGLTSEEVQERLDMFGYNKLEEKKESKILKFLGFMWNPLSWVMEAAALMAIAMAHGGGKRGDYQDFVGIIILLIINSTISFIEENNAGNAAAALMARLAPKAKVLRDGKWSEEDASVLVPGDIVSIKLGDIIPADARLLEGDPLKIDQQGEIEAVVIATGVHIFFGKAAHLVENTTHVGHFQQVLTSIGNFCICSIAIGMIIEIIVIYGVHGYGYRNGIDNLLVLLIGGIPIAMPTVLSVTMAIGSHKLSQQGAITKRMTAIEEMAGMDVLCSDKTGTLTLNKLTVDKEMIEVFAKGVGKDLVVLMAARASRMENQDAIDCAIVSMLADPKEARAGIKEVHFLPFNPTDKRTALTYIDGAGNMHRVSKGAPEQILNLAQNKAEIERKVHAMIDKFAERGLRSLGIARQEVPEGSKESAGGPWEFVALLPLFDPPRHDSAETIRRALDLGVSVKMITGDQLAIGKETGRRLGMGTNMYPSSSLLGENKDQLGAVSIDDLIEKADGFAVFSNFAKYTLQIGAQIQCLYNMQDSMFSGAMKDTLELLVDRSNFGCSNFRLDIQDPV
;
A
#
# COMPACT_ATOMS: atom_id res chain seq x y z
N MET A 1 -5.72 66.59 -27.39
CA MET A 1 -4.90 67.82 -27.28
C MET A 1 -5.84 68.98 -26.95
N PRO A 2 -5.52 70.01 -26.15
CA PRO A 2 -4.36 70.31 -25.27
C PRO A 2 -4.81 70.56 -23.78
N ILE A 3 -3.92 71.12 -22.91
CA ILE A 3 -4.16 71.98 -21.70
C ILE A 3 -4.04 71.38 -20.26
N ARG A 4 -3.02 71.90 -19.53
CA ARG A 4 -2.86 72.37 -18.11
C ARG A 4 -3.51 71.68 -16.88
N PHE A 5 -2.67 71.59 -15.82
CA PHE A 5 -2.91 71.81 -14.37
C PHE A 5 -4.12 71.14 -13.67
N HIS A 6 -3.86 70.20 -12.74
CA HIS A 6 -4.26 70.28 -11.31
C HIS A 6 -3.71 69.12 -10.46
N ASN A 7 -3.34 69.45 -9.22
CA ASN A 7 -3.19 68.64 -7.99
C ASN A 7 -2.02 67.63 -7.93
N PHE A 8 -0.96 67.72 -7.11
CA PHE A 8 -0.68 68.30 -5.78
C PHE A 8 -1.79 68.13 -4.72
N VAL A 9 -1.40 67.55 -3.57
CA VAL A 9 -2.21 67.24 -2.36
C VAL A 9 -2.89 65.86 -2.36
N ILE A 10 -2.13 64.75 -2.26
CA ILE A 10 -2.46 63.54 -1.43
C ILE A 10 -1.16 62.76 -1.16
N LEU A 11 -0.18 63.36 -0.47
CA LEU A 11 1.06 62.63 -0.08
C LEU A 11 1.57 63.00 1.33
N THR A 12 0.75 63.67 2.14
CA THR A 12 1.15 64.12 3.49
C THR A 12 0.18 63.69 4.60
N HIS A 13 -0.75 62.77 4.33
CA HIS A 13 -1.59 62.15 5.36
C HIS A 13 -1.38 60.64 5.52
N PHE A 14 -0.77 59.96 4.55
CA PHE A 14 -0.52 58.51 4.64
C PHE A 14 0.75 58.14 5.43
N ASP A 15 1.71 59.07 5.58
CA ASP A 15 2.98 58.80 6.29
C ASP A 15 2.89 59.00 7.82
N LEU A 16 1.78 59.54 8.35
CA LEU A 16 1.63 59.73 9.80
C LEU A 16 0.81 58.62 10.48
N GLU A 17 -0.12 57.95 9.79
CA GLU A 17 -0.87 56.82 10.35
C GLU A 17 -0.06 55.52 10.38
N LEU A 18 0.82 55.29 9.40
CA LEU A 18 1.70 54.11 9.37
C LEU A 18 2.82 54.15 10.42
N LYS A 19 3.17 55.32 10.93
CA LYS A 19 4.25 55.47 11.93
C LYS A 19 3.77 55.22 13.37
N ILE A 20 2.47 55.38 13.63
CA ILE A 20 1.89 55.21 14.97
C ILE A 20 1.45 53.76 15.21
N GLU A 21 1.01 53.02 14.18
CA GLU A 21 0.76 51.57 14.30
C GLU A 21 2.06 50.74 14.35
N GLY A 22 3.13 51.22 13.71
CA GLY A 22 4.46 50.59 13.77
C GLY A 22 5.08 50.62 15.18
N GLU A 23 4.99 51.75 15.89
CA GLU A 23 5.60 51.88 17.22
C GLU A 23 4.83 51.14 18.34
N GLN A 24 3.52 50.94 18.20
CA GLN A 24 2.72 50.17 19.16
C GLN A 24 2.85 48.64 18.97
N LYS A 25 3.06 48.16 17.73
CA LYS A 25 3.40 46.74 17.48
C LYS A 25 4.81 46.39 17.95
N ILE A 26 5.77 47.29 17.75
CA ILE A 26 7.17 47.08 18.16
C ILE A 26 7.30 47.05 19.69
N LYS A 27 6.54 47.88 20.45
CA LYS A 27 6.61 47.85 21.93
C LYS A 27 6.00 46.61 22.59
N LYS A 28 5.16 45.83 21.90
CA LYS A 28 4.59 44.56 22.43
C LYS A 28 5.45 43.32 22.10
N MET A 29 6.52 43.49 21.33
CA MET A 29 7.36 42.41 20.79
C MET A 29 8.78 42.34 21.39
N VAL A 30 9.07 43.12 22.45
CA VAL A 30 10.47 43.46 22.82
C VAL A 30 11.08 42.67 23.99
N GLU A 31 10.38 41.75 24.64
CA GLU A 31 11.00 40.98 25.76
C GLU A 31 11.21 39.48 25.50
N GLY A 32 10.85 38.95 24.32
CA GLY A 32 10.96 37.49 24.03
C GLY A 32 11.75 37.07 22.79
N THR A 33 11.95 37.92 21.78
CA THR A 33 12.19 37.49 20.39
C THR A 33 13.65 37.58 19.91
N MET A 34 14.58 38.10 20.72
CA MET A 34 15.92 38.47 20.22
C MET A 34 16.90 37.31 19.91
N SER A 35 16.67 36.07 20.37
CA SER A 35 17.63 34.97 20.17
C SER A 35 17.48 34.23 18.84
N LEU A 36 16.25 33.93 18.41
CA LEU A 36 15.97 33.16 17.18
C LEU A 36 16.26 33.96 15.90
N ASP A 37 16.03 35.27 15.90
CA ASP A 37 16.39 36.18 14.79
C ASP A 37 17.91 36.28 14.56
N ALA A 38 18.71 36.08 15.62
CA ALA A 38 20.17 36.06 15.51
C ALA A 38 20.68 34.74 14.90
N VAL A 39 19.99 33.62 15.16
CA VAL A 39 20.24 32.32 14.53
C VAL A 39 19.89 32.35 13.04
N ILE A 40 18.76 32.96 12.66
CA ILE A 40 18.37 33.17 11.24
C ILE A 40 19.42 33.98 10.46
N LYS A 41 20.03 34.98 11.11
CA LYS A 41 21.09 35.82 10.50
C LYS A 41 22.49 35.23 10.59
N GLU A 42 22.62 33.98 11.03
CA GLU A 42 23.90 33.28 11.24
C GLU A 42 24.90 34.08 12.11
N ALA A 43 24.41 34.90 13.05
CA ALA A 43 25.25 35.72 13.92
C ALA A 43 25.91 34.90 15.06
N VAL A 44 25.46 33.65 15.26
CA VAL A 44 25.92 32.72 16.31
C VAL A 44 26.32 31.39 15.66
N ASP A 45 27.55 30.95 15.93
CA ASP A 45 28.08 29.68 15.44
C ASP A 45 27.68 28.53 16.37
N LEU A 46 26.56 27.87 16.06
CA LEU A 46 26.00 26.76 16.83
C LEU A 46 26.83 25.46 16.73
N GLU A 47 27.83 25.39 15.84
CA GLU A 47 28.68 24.21 15.66
C GLU A 47 29.73 24.09 16.77
N ASN A 48 30.23 25.22 17.28
CA ASN A 48 31.42 25.26 18.13
C ASN A 48 31.18 25.61 19.61
N ILE A 49 29.97 26.03 19.98
CA ILE A 49 29.59 26.35 21.38
C ILE A 49 29.27 25.10 22.22
N PRO A 50 29.19 25.08 23.55
CA PRO A 50 28.77 23.92 24.34
C PRO A 50 27.30 23.51 24.11
N ILE A 51 26.93 22.23 24.31
CA ILE A 51 25.55 21.71 24.11
C ILE A 51 24.52 22.48 24.96
N GLU A 52 24.87 22.84 26.20
CA GLU A 52 23.97 23.62 27.07
C GLU A 52 23.66 24.99 26.46
N GLU A 53 24.65 25.66 25.88
CA GLU A 53 24.45 26.92 25.16
C GLU A 53 23.69 26.73 23.83
N VAL A 54 23.77 25.55 23.21
CA VAL A 54 22.94 25.23 22.02
C VAL A 54 21.46 25.17 22.40
N PHE A 55 21.11 24.50 23.51
CA PHE A 55 19.73 24.45 24.02
C PHE A 55 19.21 25.84 24.38
N ASP A 56 20.04 26.68 25.03
CA ASP A 56 19.67 28.05 25.39
C ASP A 56 19.46 28.96 24.17
N ASN A 57 20.33 28.86 23.16
CA ASN A 57 20.24 29.67 21.94
C ASN A 57 19.08 29.24 21.04
N LEU A 58 18.85 27.92 20.89
CA LEU A 58 17.75 27.36 20.10
C LEU A 58 16.42 27.31 20.87
N LYS A 59 16.42 27.70 22.16
CA LYS A 59 15.28 27.62 23.08
C LYS A 59 14.55 26.28 22.96
N CYS A 60 15.31 25.19 23.07
CA CYS A 60 14.76 23.85 23.08
C CYS A 60 15.11 23.15 24.40
N THR A 61 14.34 22.13 24.76
CA THR A 61 14.58 21.33 25.96
C THR A 61 15.01 19.92 25.55
N LYS A 62 15.60 19.17 26.49
CA LYS A 62 15.94 17.75 26.27
C LYS A 62 14.70 16.86 25.99
N GLU A 63 13.49 17.34 26.28
CA GLU A 63 12.23 16.64 26.01
C GLU A 63 11.66 16.94 24.62
N GLY A 64 12.39 17.69 23.79
CA GLY A 64 12.00 18.05 22.43
C GLY A 64 11.28 19.39 22.32
N LEU A 65 10.63 19.61 21.18
CA LEU A 65 9.81 20.79 20.88
C LEU A 65 8.32 20.45 20.96
N THR A 66 7.49 21.44 21.24
CA THR A 66 6.03 21.28 21.14
C THR A 66 5.52 21.46 19.71
N SER A 67 4.37 20.84 19.38
CA SER A 67 3.78 20.98 18.04
C SER A 67 3.48 22.43 17.64
N GLU A 68 3.15 23.31 18.59
CA GLU A 68 2.94 24.75 18.35
C GLU A 68 4.25 25.48 18.00
N GLU A 69 5.33 25.21 18.75
CA GLU A 69 6.65 25.80 18.49
C GLU A 69 7.22 25.35 17.13
N VAL A 70 6.93 24.11 16.72
CA VAL A 70 7.32 23.60 15.41
C VAL A 70 6.63 24.38 14.30
N GLN A 71 5.31 24.64 14.42
CA GLN A 71 4.58 25.40 13.42
C GLN A 71 5.08 26.86 13.31
N GLU A 72 5.35 27.51 14.45
CA GLU A 72 5.98 28.84 14.46
C GLU A 72 7.36 28.84 13.79
N ARG A 73 8.18 27.81 14.03
CA ARG A 73 9.51 27.68 13.40
C ARG A 73 9.43 27.37 11.92
N LEU A 74 8.44 26.61 11.46
CA LEU A 74 8.20 26.38 10.03
C LEU A 74 7.82 27.67 9.30
N ASP A 75 7.01 28.53 9.94
CA ASP A 75 6.65 29.83 9.39
C ASP A 75 7.85 30.80 9.34
N MET A 76 8.81 30.66 10.27
CA MET A 76 10.01 31.49 10.36
C MET A 76 11.18 31.02 9.46
N PHE A 77 11.56 29.74 9.55
CA PHE A 77 12.72 29.17 8.86
C PHE A 77 12.37 28.52 7.51
N GLY A 78 11.09 28.24 7.28
CA GLY A 78 10.64 27.48 6.12
C GLY A 78 10.85 25.98 6.27
N TYR A 79 10.41 25.24 5.26
CA TYR A 79 10.56 23.80 5.20
C TYR A 79 12.02 23.40 4.95
N ASN A 80 12.44 22.26 5.49
CA ASN A 80 13.73 21.63 5.23
C ASN A 80 13.79 21.00 3.83
N LYS A 81 13.62 21.84 2.80
CA LYS A 81 13.70 21.49 1.38
C LYS A 81 14.44 22.60 0.64
N LEU A 82 15.24 22.24 -0.36
CA LEU A 82 15.83 23.24 -1.26
C LEU A 82 14.71 23.95 -2.03
N GLU A 83 14.80 25.27 -2.16
CA GLU A 83 13.80 26.06 -2.88
C GLU A 83 13.73 25.60 -4.35
N GLU A 84 12.58 25.04 -4.74
CA GLU A 84 12.29 24.76 -6.13
C GLU A 84 11.96 26.08 -6.84
N LYS A 85 12.69 26.39 -7.92
CA LYS A 85 12.34 27.51 -8.79
C LYS A 85 10.96 27.27 -9.39
N LYS A 86 9.95 28.00 -8.88
CA LYS A 86 8.60 27.99 -9.42
C LYS A 86 8.59 28.71 -10.76
N GLU A 87 8.72 27.96 -11.86
CA GLU A 87 8.45 28.51 -13.18
C GLU A 87 6.96 28.77 -13.36
N SER A 88 6.61 29.93 -13.94
CA SER A 88 5.21 30.20 -14.25
C SER A 88 4.75 29.30 -15.40
N LYS A 89 3.54 28.75 -15.30
CA LYS A 89 2.93 27.89 -16.33
C LYS A 89 2.91 28.55 -17.71
N ILE A 90 2.75 29.87 -17.76
CA ILE A 90 2.75 30.65 -19.00
C ILE A 90 4.16 30.75 -19.60
N LEU A 91 5.20 30.98 -18.79
CA LEU A 91 6.58 30.93 -19.30
C LEU A 91 6.92 29.54 -19.83
N LYS A 92 6.50 28.49 -19.12
CA LYS A 92 6.73 27.11 -19.57
C LYS A 92 6.04 26.84 -20.91
N PHE A 93 4.79 27.29 -21.07
CA PHE A 93 4.07 27.25 -22.35
C PHE A 93 4.81 27.98 -23.48
N LEU A 94 5.27 29.21 -23.23
CA LEU A 94 6.04 30.00 -24.20
C LEU A 94 7.41 29.38 -24.51
N GLY A 95 8.02 28.69 -23.56
CA GLY A 95 9.26 27.93 -23.75
C GLY A 95 9.14 26.85 -24.83
N PHE A 96 7.97 26.18 -24.94
CA PHE A 96 7.71 25.21 -26.00
C PHE A 96 7.66 25.82 -27.39
N MET A 97 7.29 27.10 -27.51
CA MET A 97 7.31 27.83 -28.78
C MET A 97 8.73 28.22 -29.18
N TRP A 98 9.70 28.20 -28.27
CA TRP A 98 11.05 28.73 -28.46
C TRP A 98 12.14 27.65 -28.52
N ASN A 99 11.83 26.48 -29.07
CA ASN A 99 12.83 25.44 -29.31
C ASN A 99 13.54 25.65 -30.67
N PRO A 100 14.75 25.09 -30.89
CA PRO A 100 15.49 25.29 -32.15
C PRO A 100 14.76 24.85 -33.42
N LEU A 101 13.85 23.88 -33.33
CA LEU A 101 13.03 23.43 -34.46
C LEU A 101 11.88 24.41 -34.75
N SER A 102 11.28 24.99 -33.71
CA SER A 102 10.26 26.04 -33.80
C SER A 102 10.82 27.32 -34.41
N TRP A 103 12.11 27.65 -34.20
CA TRP A 103 12.76 28.78 -34.88
C TRP A 103 12.77 28.63 -36.40
N VAL A 104 12.99 27.42 -36.90
CA VAL A 104 12.97 27.16 -38.35
C VAL A 104 11.55 27.29 -38.92
N MET A 105 10.53 26.88 -38.15
CA MET A 105 9.12 27.08 -38.51
C MET A 105 8.70 28.54 -38.45
N GLU A 106 9.18 29.31 -37.47
CA GLU A 106 8.98 30.75 -37.40
C GLU A 106 9.67 31.45 -38.58
N ALA A 107 10.87 31.02 -38.96
CA ALA A 107 11.54 31.49 -40.16
C ALA A 107 10.73 31.15 -41.44
N ALA A 108 10.10 29.99 -41.52
CA ALA A 108 9.20 29.63 -42.62
C ALA A 108 7.94 30.51 -42.66
N ALA A 109 7.34 30.79 -41.50
CA ALA A 109 6.21 31.71 -41.37
C ALA A 109 6.59 33.14 -41.79
N LEU A 110 7.75 33.62 -41.34
CA LEU A 110 8.29 34.92 -41.72
C LEU A 110 8.65 34.97 -43.21
N MET A 111 9.15 33.87 -43.78
CA MET A 111 9.41 33.76 -45.22
C MET A 111 8.09 33.88 -46.01
N ALA A 112 7.01 33.23 -45.58
CA ALA A 112 5.69 33.34 -46.19
C ALA A 112 5.15 34.79 -46.17
N ILE A 113 5.26 35.50 -45.05
CA ILE A 113 4.73 36.87 -44.92
C ILE A 113 5.60 37.94 -45.61
N ALA A 114 6.93 37.77 -45.58
CA ALA A 114 7.86 38.67 -46.27
C ALA A 114 7.66 38.62 -47.80
N MET A 115 7.30 37.45 -48.30
CA MET A 115 7.00 37.19 -49.70
C MET A 115 5.62 37.70 -50.14
N ALA A 116 4.63 37.67 -49.24
CA ALA A 116 3.26 38.14 -49.51
C ALA A 116 3.21 39.64 -49.90
N HIS A 117 4.11 40.46 -49.36
CA HIS A 117 4.23 41.89 -49.69
C HIS A 117 4.70 42.16 -51.13
N GLY A 118 5.25 41.16 -51.83
CA GLY A 118 5.63 41.29 -53.23
C GLY A 118 4.51 41.00 -54.24
N GLY A 119 3.35 40.48 -53.81
CA GLY A 119 2.51 39.72 -54.73
C GLY A 119 0.99 39.69 -54.66
N GLY A 120 0.37 40.18 -53.58
CA GLY A 120 -1.08 40.38 -53.51
C GLY A 120 -1.96 39.15 -53.70
N LYS A 121 -1.42 37.92 -53.60
CA LYS A 121 -2.21 36.68 -53.57
C LYS A 121 -2.68 36.41 -52.13
N ARG A 122 -3.94 35.97 -51.98
CA ARG A 122 -4.54 35.65 -50.67
C ARG A 122 -3.98 34.38 -50.01
N GLY A 123 -3.25 33.53 -50.75
CA GLY A 123 -2.74 32.23 -50.27
C GLY A 123 -1.64 32.34 -49.23
N ASP A 124 -0.67 33.24 -49.42
CA ASP A 124 0.52 33.34 -48.55
C ASP A 124 0.20 33.75 -47.10
N TYR A 125 -0.89 34.51 -46.90
CA TYR A 125 -1.41 34.83 -45.56
C TYR A 125 -2.08 33.61 -44.90
N GLN A 126 -2.69 32.73 -45.70
CA GLN A 126 -3.27 31.48 -45.21
C GLN A 126 -2.17 30.51 -44.76
N ASP A 127 -1.02 30.47 -45.46
CA ASP A 127 0.12 29.66 -45.06
C ASP A 127 0.77 30.18 -43.76
N PHE A 128 0.96 31.50 -43.64
CA PHE A 128 1.42 32.12 -42.39
C PHE A 128 0.51 31.77 -41.21
N VAL A 129 -0.81 32.00 -41.36
CA VAL A 129 -1.78 31.69 -40.32
C VAL A 129 -1.82 30.17 -40.05
N GLY A 130 -1.71 29.34 -41.08
CA GLY A 130 -1.65 27.88 -40.96
C GLY A 130 -0.44 27.39 -40.15
N ILE A 131 0.75 27.93 -40.41
CA ILE A 131 1.97 27.60 -39.66
C ILE A 131 1.85 28.05 -38.21
N ILE A 132 1.32 29.24 -37.94
CA ILE A 132 1.11 29.74 -36.57
C ILE A 132 0.08 28.87 -35.82
N ILE A 133 -1.02 28.48 -36.47
CA ILE A 133 -2.00 27.55 -35.89
C ILE A 133 -1.35 26.20 -35.58
N LEU A 134 -0.54 25.67 -36.50
CA LEU A 134 0.17 24.41 -36.30
C LEU A 134 1.14 24.49 -35.10
N LEU A 135 1.88 25.59 -34.97
CA LEU A 135 2.76 25.84 -33.81
C LEU A 135 1.97 25.90 -32.51
N ILE A 136 0.84 26.63 -32.48
CA ILE A 136 -0.02 26.72 -31.30
C ILE A 136 -0.57 25.35 -30.92
N ILE A 137 -1.11 24.58 -31.87
CA ILE A 137 -1.64 23.24 -31.62
C ILE A 137 -0.54 22.34 -31.04
N ASN A 138 0.64 22.33 -31.66
CA ASN A 138 1.75 21.50 -31.19
C ASN A 138 2.25 21.92 -29.80
N SER A 139 2.36 23.22 -29.51
CA SER A 139 2.71 23.73 -28.19
C SER A 139 1.63 23.43 -27.15
N THR A 140 0.34 23.49 -27.49
CA THR A 140 -0.77 23.13 -26.60
C THR A 140 -0.74 21.65 -26.26
N ILE A 141 -0.61 20.77 -27.26
CA ILE A 141 -0.47 19.32 -27.03
C ILE A 141 0.76 19.06 -26.16
N SER A 142 1.90 19.68 -26.48
CA SER A 142 3.15 19.48 -25.73
C SER A 142 3.05 19.95 -24.29
N PHE A 143 2.40 21.09 -24.04
CA PHE A 143 2.19 21.62 -22.70
C PHE A 143 1.24 20.75 -21.86
N ILE A 144 0.12 20.31 -22.44
CA ILE A 144 -0.85 19.45 -21.75
C ILE A 144 -0.19 18.13 -21.37
N GLU A 145 0.46 17.49 -22.33
CA GLU A 145 1.10 16.20 -22.14
C GLU A 145 2.27 16.26 -21.16
N GLU A 146 3.12 17.28 -21.24
CA GLU A 146 4.24 17.41 -20.29
C GLU A 146 3.76 17.78 -18.88
N ASN A 147 2.67 18.54 -18.75
CA ASN A 147 2.08 18.82 -17.45
C ASN A 147 1.43 17.56 -16.84
N ASN A 148 0.77 16.74 -17.65
CA ASN A 148 0.23 15.45 -17.20
C ASN A 148 1.34 14.48 -16.77
N ALA A 149 2.41 14.38 -17.57
CA ALA A 149 3.61 13.62 -17.24
C ALA A 149 4.28 14.11 -15.95
N GLY A 150 4.42 15.43 -15.79
CA GLY A 150 5.02 16.05 -14.61
C GLY A 150 4.21 15.80 -13.34
N ASN A 151 2.88 15.88 -13.42
CA ASN A 151 2.00 15.57 -12.28
C ASN A 151 2.10 14.08 -11.87
N ALA A 152 2.15 13.17 -12.84
CA ALA A 152 2.32 11.74 -12.58
C ALA A 152 3.70 11.45 -11.92
N ALA A 153 4.75 12.14 -12.36
CA ALA A 153 6.08 12.04 -11.78
C ALA A 153 6.15 12.64 -10.35
N ALA A 154 5.47 13.75 -10.09
CA ALA A 154 5.41 14.38 -8.77
C ALA A 154 4.73 13.48 -7.72
N ALA A 155 3.63 12.82 -8.09
CA ALA A 155 2.96 11.84 -7.23
C ALA A 155 3.88 10.65 -6.89
N LEU A 156 4.75 10.27 -7.83
CA LEU A 156 5.77 9.25 -7.67
C LEU A 156 6.90 9.69 -6.71
N MET A 157 7.35 10.95 -6.81
CA MET A 157 8.41 11.49 -5.97
C MET A 157 7.96 11.73 -4.52
N ALA A 158 6.69 12.07 -4.29
CA ALA A 158 6.14 12.22 -2.93
C ALA A 158 6.21 10.92 -2.11
N ARG A 159 6.13 9.75 -2.76
CA ARG A 159 6.26 8.45 -2.09
C ARG A 159 7.68 8.11 -1.61
N LEU A 160 8.66 8.91 -2.00
CA LEU A 160 10.09 8.65 -1.84
C LEU A 160 10.76 9.62 -0.87
N ALA A 161 10.00 10.53 -0.27
CA ALA A 161 10.53 11.55 0.63
C ALA A 161 11.20 10.91 1.85
N PRO A 162 12.41 11.39 2.24
CA PRO A 162 13.11 10.90 3.41
C PRO A 162 12.33 11.18 4.70
N LYS A 163 12.33 10.22 5.64
CA LYS A 163 11.68 10.35 6.95
C LYS A 163 12.73 10.47 8.05
N ALA A 164 12.37 11.11 9.16
CA ALA A 164 13.24 11.30 10.32
C ALA A 164 12.45 11.05 11.62
N LYS A 165 13.08 10.36 12.58
CA LYS A 165 12.52 10.19 13.93
C LYS A 165 12.83 11.40 14.78
N VAL A 166 11.80 12.13 15.16
CA VAL A 166 11.87 13.36 15.96
C VAL A 166 11.19 13.18 17.31
N LEU A 167 11.70 13.84 18.34
CA LEU A 167 11.07 13.94 19.65
C LEU A 167 10.26 15.23 19.71
N ARG A 168 8.93 15.10 19.67
CA ARG A 168 7.96 16.20 19.73
C ARG A 168 6.93 15.93 20.80
N ASP A 169 6.55 16.95 21.57
CA ASP A 169 5.63 16.83 22.71
C ASP A 169 6.03 15.71 23.69
N GLY A 170 7.34 15.52 23.91
CA GLY A 170 7.90 14.45 24.76
C GLY A 170 7.76 13.02 24.20
N LYS A 171 7.30 12.86 22.96
CA LYS A 171 7.09 11.56 22.30
C LYS A 171 7.89 11.44 21.01
N TRP A 172 8.48 10.26 20.80
CA TRP A 172 9.15 9.94 19.54
C TRP A 172 8.11 9.69 18.44
N SER A 173 8.18 10.46 17.36
CA SER A 173 7.33 10.36 16.17
C SER A 173 8.21 10.33 14.92
N GLU A 174 7.72 9.74 13.83
CA GLU A 174 8.45 9.67 12.56
C GLU A 174 7.79 10.61 11.55
N GLU A 175 8.49 11.69 11.24
CA GLU A 175 8.01 12.82 10.44
C GLU A 175 8.72 12.89 9.09
N ASP A 176 8.12 13.58 8.13
CA ASP A 176 8.80 13.87 6.86
C ASP A 176 9.99 14.79 7.14
N ALA A 177 11.16 14.46 6.59
CA ALA A 177 12.37 15.23 6.80
C ALA A 177 12.23 16.69 6.32
N SER A 178 11.28 16.99 5.43
CA SER A 178 10.96 18.36 5.01
C SER A 178 10.34 19.23 6.10
N VAL A 179 9.78 18.64 7.17
CA VAL A 179 9.11 19.33 8.29
C VAL A 179 10.05 19.52 9.48
N LEU A 180 11.32 19.08 9.36
CA LEU A 180 12.33 19.32 10.39
C LEU A 180 12.61 20.81 10.56
N VAL A 181 12.68 21.26 11.81
CA VAL A 181 13.03 22.63 12.18
C VAL A 181 14.27 22.68 13.06
N PRO A 182 15.03 23.79 13.06
CA PRO A 182 16.14 23.97 13.99
C PRO A 182 15.65 23.85 15.44
N GLY A 183 16.33 23.04 16.23
CA GLY A 183 15.99 22.69 17.61
C GLY A 183 15.19 21.40 17.79
N ASP A 184 14.74 20.73 16.71
CA ASP A 184 14.17 19.39 16.79
C ASP A 184 15.23 18.41 17.33
N ILE A 185 14.83 17.50 18.22
CA ILE A 185 15.68 16.38 18.64
C ILE A 185 15.37 15.19 17.74
N VAL A 186 16.40 14.65 17.08
CA VAL A 186 16.31 13.49 16.19
C VAL A 186 17.03 12.28 16.76
N SER A 187 16.48 11.09 16.54
CA SER A 187 17.14 9.81 16.84
C SER A 187 17.79 9.30 15.57
N ILE A 188 19.12 9.11 15.61
CA ILE A 188 19.91 8.62 14.48
C ILE A 188 20.30 7.16 14.77
N LYS A 189 19.81 6.23 13.95
CA LYS A 189 20.12 4.80 14.03
C LYS A 189 21.13 4.39 12.96
N LEU A 190 21.68 3.19 13.12
CA LEU A 190 22.55 2.58 12.12
C LEU A 190 21.80 2.45 10.78
N GLY A 191 22.38 3.02 9.72
CA GLY A 191 21.80 3.03 8.38
C GLY A 191 21.06 4.31 8.02
N ASP A 192 20.69 5.14 9.00
CA ASP A 192 19.95 6.38 8.74
C ASP A 192 20.82 7.40 8.00
N ILE A 193 20.19 8.13 7.09
CA ILE A 193 20.77 9.32 6.46
C ILE A 193 20.43 10.50 7.35
N ILE A 194 21.45 11.26 7.76
CA ILE A 194 21.26 12.47 8.56
C ILE A 194 20.43 13.46 7.73
N PRO A 195 19.23 13.87 8.18
CA PRO A 195 18.31 14.65 7.36
C PRO A 195 18.62 16.16 7.35
N ALA A 196 19.27 16.66 8.40
CA ALA A 196 19.60 18.06 8.62
C ALA A 196 20.92 18.15 9.38
N ASP A 197 21.58 19.31 9.40
CA ASP A 197 22.79 19.45 10.21
C ASP A 197 22.38 19.39 11.69
N ALA A 198 23.05 18.56 12.48
CA ALA A 198 22.66 18.25 13.85
C ALA A 198 23.87 18.05 14.78
N ARG A 199 23.60 18.02 16.09
CA ARG A 199 24.61 17.92 17.14
C ARG A 199 24.28 16.83 18.15
N LEU A 200 25.23 15.95 18.43
CA LEU A 200 25.02 14.73 19.23
C LEU A 200 24.83 15.03 20.74
N LEU A 201 23.87 14.39 21.41
CA LEU A 201 23.39 14.76 22.76
C LEU A 201 23.95 13.92 23.95
N GLU A 202 24.21 12.60 23.83
CA GLU A 202 24.71 11.77 24.95
C GLU A 202 25.67 10.60 24.59
N GLU A 203 26.47 10.15 25.56
CA GLU A 203 27.57 9.18 25.46
C GLU A 203 27.13 7.74 25.12
N SER A 204 27.32 7.33 23.86
CA SER A 204 27.52 5.92 23.51
C SER A 204 28.98 5.68 23.11
N LEU A 205 29.68 4.88 23.91
CA LEU A 205 31.04 4.42 23.61
C LEU A 205 30.99 3.44 22.44
N THR A 206 31.27 3.94 21.23
CA THR A 206 32.01 3.32 20.10
C THR A 206 31.63 3.99 18.78
N VAL A 207 31.90 5.29 18.66
CA VAL A 207 31.79 6.01 17.39
C VAL A 207 33.00 6.93 17.24
N THR A 208 33.48 7.16 16.02
CA THR A 208 34.53 8.15 15.71
C THR A 208 34.12 9.60 16.01
N LYS A 209 32.83 9.83 16.29
CA LYS A 209 32.21 11.11 16.61
C LYS A 209 31.70 11.08 18.04
N HIS A 210 32.19 11.99 18.87
CA HIS A 210 31.82 12.05 20.28
C HIS A 210 30.57 12.93 20.51
N PRO A 211 29.84 12.74 21.62
CA PRO A 211 28.77 13.65 22.02
C PRO A 211 29.27 15.09 22.03
N GLY A 212 28.46 16.00 21.50
CA GLY A 212 28.82 17.40 21.34
C GLY A 212 29.50 17.76 20.01
N GLU A 213 29.86 16.78 19.17
CA GLU A 213 30.30 17.04 17.80
C GLU A 213 29.13 17.19 16.83
N GLY A 214 29.34 18.02 15.80
CA GLY A 214 28.39 18.21 14.69
C GLY A 214 28.42 17.06 13.68
N VAL A 215 27.24 16.77 13.13
CA VAL A 215 26.99 15.86 12.00
C VAL A 215 26.21 16.60 10.91
N TYR A 216 26.49 16.27 9.65
CA TYR A 216 25.98 17.03 8.51
C TYR A 216 24.95 16.26 7.69
N SER A 217 23.97 16.98 7.13
CA SER A 217 22.94 16.45 6.25
C SER A 217 23.55 15.68 5.07
N GLY A 218 22.96 14.53 4.74
CA GLY A 218 23.44 13.61 3.69
C GLY A 218 24.54 12.64 4.15
N SER A 219 25.04 12.76 5.37
CA SER A 219 25.91 11.74 5.98
C SER A 219 25.11 10.48 6.30
N THR A 220 25.75 9.31 6.28
CA THR A 220 25.09 8.03 6.64
C THR A 220 25.66 7.49 7.94
N CYS A 221 24.81 7.15 8.91
CA CYS A 221 25.25 6.52 10.15
C CYS A 221 25.72 5.08 9.88
N LYS A 222 27.01 4.82 10.09
CA LYS A 222 27.60 3.49 9.86
C LYS A 222 27.60 2.61 11.11
N GLN A 223 27.59 3.22 12.30
CA GLN A 223 27.73 2.54 13.58
C GLN A 223 27.05 3.34 14.69
N GLY A 224 26.49 2.63 15.67
CA GLY A 224 25.88 3.22 16.85
C GLY A 224 24.44 3.69 16.65
N GLU A 225 23.84 4.10 17.75
CA GLU A 225 22.56 4.80 17.83
C GLU A 225 22.75 5.95 18.82
N ILE A 226 22.38 7.15 18.42
CA ILE A 226 22.59 8.36 19.23
C ILE A 226 21.54 9.41 18.88
N GLU A 227 21.13 10.17 19.88
CA GLU A 227 20.22 11.30 19.73
C GLU A 227 21.01 12.57 19.39
N ALA A 228 20.43 13.43 18.58
CA ALA A 228 21.04 14.68 18.15
C ALA A 228 20.02 15.82 18.07
N VAL A 229 20.46 17.05 18.31
CA VAL A 229 19.64 18.26 18.12
C VAL A 229 19.94 18.90 16.77
N VAL A 230 18.91 19.20 15.99
CA VAL A 230 19.05 19.85 14.67
C VAL A 230 19.50 21.30 14.86
N ILE A 231 20.56 21.70 14.17
CA ILE A 231 21.14 23.06 14.24
C ILE A 231 20.77 23.92 13.04
N ALA A 232 20.62 23.32 11.85
CA ALA A 232 20.29 24.04 10.62
C ALA A 232 19.47 23.17 9.67
N THR A 233 18.60 23.79 8.88
CA THR A 233 17.69 23.15 7.91
C THR A 233 17.63 23.91 6.59
N GLY A 234 17.12 23.26 5.54
CA GLY A 234 16.86 23.86 4.23
C GLY A 234 18.12 24.34 3.51
N VAL A 235 18.13 25.61 3.09
CA VAL A 235 19.27 26.24 2.39
C VAL A 235 20.48 26.43 3.33
N HIS A 236 20.25 26.47 4.65
CA HIS A 236 21.29 26.78 5.64
C HIS A 236 22.17 25.57 6.02
N ILE A 237 21.78 24.35 5.65
CA ILE A 237 22.63 23.17 5.86
C ILE A 237 23.88 23.26 4.98
N PHE A 238 24.98 22.63 5.42
CA PHE A 238 26.26 22.60 4.71
C PHE A 238 26.09 22.19 3.23
N PHE A 239 25.28 21.15 2.98
CA PHE A 239 24.98 20.69 1.62
C PHE A 239 24.16 21.71 0.82
N GLY A 240 23.19 22.39 1.45
CA GLY A 240 22.37 23.41 0.79
C GLY A 240 23.18 24.63 0.36
N LYS A 241 24.12 25.07 1.21
CA LYS A 241 25.10 26.12 0.88
C LYS A 241 25.98 25.72 -0.31
N ALA A 242 26.47 24.48 -0.32
CA ALA A 242 27.26 23.97 -1.44
C ALA A 242 26.42 23.85 -2.73
N ALA A 243 25.20 23.31 -2.65
CA ALA A 243 24.31 23.12 -3.79
C ALA A 243 23.91 24.47 -4.44
N HIS A 244 23.61 25.49 -3.63
CA HIS A 244 23.30 26.84 -4.11
C HIS A 244 24.49 27.47 -4.87
N LEU A 245 25.74 27.10 -4.55
CA LEU A 245 26.94 27.55 -5.27
C LEU A 245 27.19 26.77 -6.57
N VAL A 246 26.65 25.56 -6.70
CA VAL A 246 26.91 24.60 -7.81
C VAL A 246 25.85 24.65 -8.92
N GLU A 247 24.79 25.45 -8.77
CA GLU A 247 23.63 25.60 -9.69
C GLU A 247 23.95 25.91 -11.17
N ASN A 248 25.23 26.10 -11.53
CA ASN A 248 25.70 26.42 -12.88
C ASN A 248 26.27 25.23 -13.69
N THR A 249 26.13 23.97 -13.23
CA THR A 249 26.70 22.81 -13.94
C THR A 249 25.64 21.80 -14.37
N THR A 250 24.83 22.14 -15.38
CA THR A 250 23.93 21.19 -16.04
C THR A 250 24.70 20.41 -17.12
N HIS A 251 25.08 19.17 -16.81
CA HIS A 251 25.49 18.22 -17.84
C HIS A 251 24.28 17.85 -18.69
N VAL A 252 24.40 18.05 -20.00
CA VAL A 252 23.36 17.70 -20.98
C VAL A 252 23.25 16.18 -21.04
N GLY A 253 22.12 15.61 -20.62
CA GLY A 253 21.91 14.16 -20.62
C GLY A 253 22.07 13.52 -22.00
N HIS A 254 22.50 12.26 -22.05
CA HIS A 254 22.74 11.51 -23.30
C HIS A 254 21.54 11.59 -24.26
N PHE A 255 20.34 11.38 -23.75
CA PHE A 255 19.08 11.53 -24.51
C PHE A 255 18.95 12.90 -25.21
N GLN A 256 19.26 13.99 -24.51
CA GLN A 256 19.20 15.34 -25.06
C GLN A 256 20.26 15.56 -26.15
N GLN A 257 21.43 14.91 -26.04
CA GLN A 257 22.46 14.90 -27.08
C GLN A 257 22.02 14.13 -28.32
N VAL A 258 21.35 12.98 -28.15
CA VAL A 258 20.76 12.19 -29.25
C VAL A 258 19.68 13.00 -29.96
N LEU A 259 18.77 13.62 -29.21
CA LEU A 259 17.71 14.46 -29.78
C LEU A 259 18.27 15.65 -30.56
N THR A 260 19.31 16.29 -30.03
CA THR A 260 20.01 17.39 -30.72
C THR A 260 20.70 16.89 -31.98
N SER A 261 21.28 15.69 -31.98
CA SER A 261 21.93 15.09 -33.14
C SER A 261 20.93 14.77 -34.26
N ILE A 262 19.76 14.20 -33.92
CA ILE A 262 18.67 13.94 -34.87
C ILE A 262 18.13 15.26 -35.43
N GLY A 263 17.88 16.25 -34.57
CA GLY A 263 17.45 17.59 -34.98
C GLY A 263 18.44 18.23 -35.96
N ASN A 264 19.74 18.17 -35.65
CA ASN A 264 20.80 18.66 -36.54
C ASN A 264 20.83 17.92 -37.88
N PHE A 265 20.64 16.59 -37.88
CA PHE A 265 20.56 15.81 -39.12
C PHE A 265 19.39 16.25 -40.00
N CYS A 266 18.20 16.45 -39.42
CA CYS A 266 17.02 16.93 -40.14
C CYS A 266 17.25 18.34 -40.70
N ILE A 267 17.78 19.28 -39.90
CA ILE A 267 18.08 20.65 -40.33
C ILE A 267 19.09 20.65 -41.49
N CYS A 268 20.18 19.89 -41.39
CA CYS A 268 21.17 19.75 -42.45
C CYS A 268 20.57 19.15 -43.73
N SER A 269 19.72 18.13 -43.60
CA SER A 269 19.06 17.49 -44.74
C SER A 269 18.11 18.44 -45.47
N ILE A 270 17.33 19.23 -44.73
CA ILE A 270 16.46 20.29 -45.28
C ILE A 270 17.30 21.35 -45.96
N ALA A 271 18.37 21.83 -45.33
CA ALA A 271 19.25 22.85 -45.91
C ALA A 271 19.89 22.38 -47.24
N ILE A 272 20.36 21.13 -47.30
CA ILE A 272 20.88 20.52 -48.53
C ILE A 272 19.77 20.40 -49.58
N GLY A 273 18.59 19.93 -49.19
CA GLY A 273 17.41 19.83 -50.07
C GLY A 273 17.02 21.18 -50.67
N MET A 274 16.96 22.23 -49.85
CA MET A 274 16.68 23.60 -50.29
C MET A 274 17.73 24.10 -51.29
N ILE A 275 19.03 23.87 -51.04
CA ILE A 275 20.10 24.27 -51.95
C ILE A 275 19.96 23.55 -53.30
N ILE A 276 19.69 22.24 -53.29
CA ILE A 276 19.51 21.45 -54.51
C ILE A 276 18.28 21.93 -55.29
N GLU A 277 17.16 22.14 -54.61
CA GLU A 277 15.93 22.65 -55.25
C GLU A 277 16.15 24.03 -55.87
N ILE A 278 16.80 24.95 -55.17
CA ILE A 278 17.16 26.27 -55.71
C ILE A 278 17.98 26.11 -56.99
N ILE A 279 19.00 25.25 -57.00
CA ILE A 279 19.84 25.02 -58.18
C ILE A 279 19.02 24.44 -59.34
N VAL A 280 18.13 23.48 -59.08
CA VAL A 280 17.31 22.82 -60.12
C VAL A 280 16.24 23.77 -60.70
N ILE A 281 15.57 24.52 -59.83
CA ILE A 281 14.46 25.41 -60.18
C ILE A 281 14.98 26.62 -60.98
N TYR A 282 16.05 27.26 -60.51
CA TYR A 282 16.62 28.44 -61.15
C TYR A 282 17.63 28.11 -62.27
N GLY A 283 18.33 26.99 -62.18
CA GLY A 283 19.36 26.60 -63.14
C GLY A 283 18.87 25.76 -64.32
N VAL A 284 17.90 24.86 -64.11
CA VAL A 284 17.48 23.88 -65.14
C VAL A 284 16.10 24.20 -65.74
N HIS A 285 15.12 24.57 -64.91
CA HIS A 285 13.73 24.72 -65.35
C HIS A 285 13.32 26.16 -65.69
N GLY A 286 14.08 27.17 -65.26
CA GLY A 286 13.75 28.57 -65.50
C GLY A 286 12.41 29.00 -64.88
N TYR A 287 12.02 28.39 -63.76
CA TYR A 287 10.77 28.71 -63.08
C TYR A 287 10.75 30.14 -62.53
N GLY A 288 9.56 30.72 -62.43
CA GLY A 288 9.38 32.01 -61.78
C GLY A 288 9.73 31.93 -60.28
N TYR A 289 10.40 32.98 -59.78
CA TYR A 289 10.90 33.10 -58.41
C TYR A 289 9.88 32.71 -57.32
N ARG A 290 8.57 32.91 -57.55
CA ARG A 290 7.52 32.56 -56.59
C ARG A 290 7.24 31.06 -56.48
N ASN A 291 7.08 30.37 -57.60
CA ASN A 291 6.82 28.92 -57.58
C ASN A 291 8.01 28.16 -56.98
N GLY A 292 9.21 28.72 -57.08
CA GLY A 292 10.39 28.18 -56.42
C GLY A 292 10.31 28.23 -54.89
N ILE A 293 9.68 29.26 -54.33
CA ILE A 293 9.59 29.45 -52.89
C ILE A 293 8.47 28.63 -52.26
N ASP A 294 7.38 28.39 -52.98
CA ASP A 294 6.32 27.47 -52.53
C ASP A 294 6.88 26.05 -52.29
N ASN A 295 7.77 25.58 -53.18
CA ASN A 295 8.45 24.28 -52.99
C ASN A 295 9.37 24.27 -51.75
N LEU A 296 10.13 25.36 -51.55
CA LEU A 296 10.99 25.52 -50.37
C LEU A 296 10.17 25.56 -49.06
N LEU A 297 8.99 26.18 -49.08
CA LEU A 297 8.09 26.22 -47.93
C LEU A 297 7.52 24.83 -47.61
N VAL A 298 7.14 24.04 -48.62
CA VAL A 298 6.67 22.66 -48.44
C VAL A 298 7.76 21.78 -47.82
N LEU A 299 9.02 21.94 -48.26
CA LEU A 299 10.16 21.20 -47.71
C LEU A 299 10.44 21.58 -46.24
N LEU A 300 10.30 22.85 -45.88
CA LEU A 300 10.45 23.33 -44.50
C LEU A 300 9.35 22.81 -43.58
N ILE A 301 8.08 22.90 -43.99
CA ILE A 301 6.93 22.46 -43.17
C ILE A 301 6.95 20.94 -43.00
N GLY A 302 7.22 20.18 -44.07
CA GLY A 302 7.21 18.72 -44.05
C GLY A 302 8.47 18.09 -43.45
N GLY A 303 9.62 18.77 -43.51
CA GLY A 303 10.91 18.20 -43.12
C GLY A 303 11.18 18.20 -41.61
N ILE A 304 10.49 19.04 -40.83
CA ILE A 304 10.79 19.26 -39.42
C ILE A 304 9.92 18.36 -38.54
N PRO A 305 10.49 17.42 -37.77
CA PRO A 305 9.72 16.53 -36.90
C PRO A 305 9.42 17.20 -35.56
N ILE A 306 8.55 18.22 -35.54
CA ILE A 306 8.28 19.06 -34.35
C ILE A 306 7.71 18.24 -33.17
N ALA A 307 7.00 17.15 -33.44
CA ALA A 307 6.39 16.31 -32.41
C ALA A 307 7.38 15.38 -31.68
N MET A 308 8.59 15.15 -32.22
CA MET A 308 9.51 14.12 -31.73
C MET A 308 9.93 14.31 -30.26
N PRO A 309 10.35 15.51 -29.78
CA PRO A 309 10.71 15.71 -28.37
C PRO A 309 9.57 15.38 -27.41
N THR A 310 8.36 15.82 -27.76
CA THR A 310 7.14 15.63 -26.95
C THR A 310 6.76 14.16 -26.87
N VAL A 311 6.71 13.46 -28.01
CA VAL A 311 6.34 12.03 -28.07
C VAL A 311 7.29 11.18 -27.20
N LEU A 312 8.59 11.47 -27.26
CA LEU A 312 9.58 10.73 -26.47
C LEU A 312 9.44 11.02 -24.97
N SER A 313 9.28 12.29 -24.58
CA SER A 313 9.06 12.70 -23.17
C SER A 313 7.83 12.01 -22.56
N VAL A 314 6.72 12.01 -23.30
CA VAL A 314 5.47 11.33 -22.90
C VAL A 314 5.67 9.82 -22.79
N THR A 315 6.37 9.21 -23.76
CA THR A 315 6.64 7.76 -23.75
C THR A 315 7.46 7.37 -22.52
N MET A 316 8.47 8.17 -22.13
CA MET A 316 9.25 7.96 -20.91
C MET A 316 8.42 8.12 -19.64
N ALA A 317 7.53 9.13 -19.58
CA ALA A 317 6.65 9.33 -18.44
C ALA A 317 5.65 8.17 -18.26
N ILE A 318 5.05 7.72 -19.36
CA ILE A 318 4.18 6.53 -19.37
C ILE A 318 4.97 5.27 -18.99
N GLY A 319 6.21 5.13 -19.50
CA GLY A 319 7.10 4.02 -19.17
C GLY A 319 7.45 3.97 -17.67
N SER A 320 7.81 5.12 -17.10
CA SER A 320 8.06 5.31 -15.66
C SER A 320 6.83 4.94 -14.83
N HIS A 321 5.65 5.39 -15.25
CA HIS A 321 4.40 5.06 -14.59
C HIS A 321 4.09 3.55 -14.65
N LYS A 322 4.27 2.92 -15.82
CA LYS A 322 4.09 1.46 -15.98
C LYS A 322 5.06 0.67 -15.11
N LEU A 323 6.33 1.07 -15.05
CA LEU A 323 7.32 0.45 -14.17
C LEU A 323 6.90 0.58 -12.70
N SER A 324 6.37 1.74 -12.28
CA SER A 324 5.86 1.91 -10.93
C SER A 324 4.69 0.99 -10.61
N GLN A 325 3.78 0.76 -11.57
CA GLN A 325 2.68 -0.19 -11.40
C GLN A 325 3.19 -1.62 -11.24
N GLN A 326 4.33 -1.94 -11.86
CA GLN A 326 5.04 -3.22 -11.72
C GLN A 326 5.93 -3.30 -10.45
N GLY A 327 5.92 -2.26 -9.60
CA GLY A 327 6.71 -2.22 -8.37
C GLY A 327 8.14 -1.70 -8.53
N ALA A 328 8.55 -1.25 -9.72
CA ALA A 328 9.85 -0.65 -10.00
C ALA A 328 9.74 0.89 -10.11
N ILE A 329 10.39 1.62 -9.21
CA ILE A 329 10.28 3.09 -9.18
C ILE A 329 11.53 3.72 -9.81
N THR A 330 11.35 4.45 -10.92
CA THR A 330 12.44 5.19 -11.58
C THR A 330 12.56 6.62 -11.06
N LYS A 331 13.69 6.94 -10.42
CA LYS A 331 14.00 8.31 -9.93
C LYS A 331 14.30 9.29 -11.06
N ARG A 332 15.02 8.82 -12.07
CA ARG A 332 15.38 9.56 -13.28
C ARG A 332 14.65 8.93 -14.44
N MET A 333 13.91 9.70 -15.22
CA MET A 333 13.21 9.18 -16.40
C MET A 333 14.17 8.64 -17.46
N THR A 334 15.39 9.19 -17.53
CA THR A 334 16.47 8.70 -18.40
C THR A 334 16.99 7.32 -18.00
N ALA A 335 16.71 6.84 -16.79
CA ALA A 335 17.12 5.49 -16.36
C ALA A 335 16.42 4.39 -17.17
N ILE A 336 15.29 4.68 -17.84
CA ILE A 336 14.61 3.73 -18.71
C ILE A 336 15.51 3.38 -19.92
N GLU A 337 16.25 4.35 -20.45
CA GLU A 337 17.23 4.13 -21.53
C GLU A 337 18.38 3.25 -21.04
N GLU A 338 18.93 3.56 -19.86
CA GLU A 338 20.01 2.79 -19.22
C GLU A 338 19.57 1.33 -18.97
N MET A 339 18.34 1.10 -18.48
CA MET A 339 17.81 -0.24 -18.28
C MET A 339 17.57 -1.00 -19.60
N ALA A 340 17.23 -0.28 -20.67
CA ALA A 340 17.02 -0.88 -21.99
C ALA A 340 18.34 -1.28 -22.67
N GLY A 341 19.43 -0.58 -22.38
CA GLY A 341 20.79 -0.88 -22.89
C GLY A 341 21.62 -1.80 -22.00
N MET A 342 21.06 -2.35 -20.92
CA MET A 342 21.82 -3.15 -19.96
C MET A 342 22.26 -4.50 -20.54
N ASP A 343 23.56 -4.77 -20.54
CA ASP A 343 24.17 -6.07 -20.92
C ASP A 343 24.56 -6.92 -19.70
N VAL A 344 24.89 -6.29 -18.57
CA VAL A 344 25.35 -6.99 -17.36
C VAL A 344 24.59 -6.50 -16.11
N LEU A 345 23.96 -7.44 -15.40
CA LEU A 345 23.31 -7.20 -14.11
C LEU A 345 24.14 -7.80 -12.96
N CYS A 346 24.76 -6.94 -12.17
CA CYS A 346 25.44 -7.33 -10.94
C CYS A 346 24.44 -7.35 -9.77
N SER A 347 24.03 -8.54 -9.35
CA SER A 347 23.04 -8.71 -8.29
C SER A 347 23.69 -9.06 -6.94
N ASP A 348 23.26 -8.39 -5.87
CA ASP A 348 23.59 -8.84 -4.51
C ASP A 348 22.87 -10.17 -4.24
N LYS A 349 23.52 -11.07 -3.52
CA LYS A 349 22.90 -12.33 -3.12
C LYS A 349 21.83 -12.11 -2.06
N THR A 350 22.15 -11.36 -1.00
CA THR A 350 21.31 -11.30 0.21
C THR A 350 20.18 -10.30 -0.03
N GLY A 351 18.93 -10.72 0.14
CA GLY A 351 17.76 -9.84 -0.03
C GLY A 351 17.33 -9.60 -1.48
N THR A 352 18.20 -9.73 -2.49
CA THR A 352 17.80 -9.70 -3.92
C THR A 352 17.55 -11.11 -4.45
N LEU A 353 18.57 -11.97 -4.53
CA LEU A 353 18.43 -13.35 -5.05
C LEU A 353 17.82 -14.34 -4.03
N THR A 354 17.80 -13.94 -2.77
CA THR A 354 17.37 -14.74 -1.62
C THR A 354 16.29 -14.00 -0.83
N LEU A 355 15.52 -14.74 -0.02
CA LEU A 355 14.41 -14.18 0.74
C LEU A 355 14.85 -13.36 1.96
N ASN A 356 16.13 -13.45 2.37
CA ASN A 356 16.64 -12.87 3.62
C ASN A 356 15.78 -13.28 4.85
N LYS A 357 15.19 -14.47 4.77
CA LYS A 357 14.43 -15.13 5.84
C LYS A 357 15.21 -16.36 6.24
N LEU A 358 16.15 -16.15 7.15
CA LEU A 358 17.06 -17.19 7.57
C LEU A 358 16.30 -18.28 8.34
N THR A 359 16.70 -19.52 8.13
CA THR A 359 16.15 -20.68 8.84
C THR A 359 17.29 -21.50 9.41
N VAL A 360 17.05 -22.16 10.54
CA VAL A 360 18.05 -23.01 11.20
C VAL A 360 17.44 -24.38 11.39
N ASP A 361 18.15 -25.40 10.92
CA ASP A 361 17.79 -26.79 11.20
C ASP A 361 18.41 -27.21 12.54
N LYS A 362 17.55 -27.52 13.52
CA LYS A 362 17.95 -27.97 14.87
C LYS A 362 18.80 -29.24 14.82
N GLU A 363 18.56 -30.14 13.87
CA GLU A 363 19.30 -31.40 13.79
C GLU A 363 20.77 -31.18 13.40
N MET A 364 21.05 -30.14 12.63
CA MET A 364 22.39 -29.82 12.13
C MET A 364 23.24 -29.02 13.12
N ILE A 365 22.70 -28.59 14.27
CA ILE A 365 23.45 -27.85 15.29
C ILE A 365 24.53 -28.74 15.90
N GLU A 366 25.77 -28.24 15.95
CA GLU A 366 26.92 -28.91 16.56
C GLU A 366 27.30 -28.25 17.87
N VAL A 367 27.38 -29.05 18.94
CA VAL A 367 27.62 -28.59 20.31
C VAL A 367 29.02 -29.02 20.76
N PHE A 368 29.80 -28.08 21.29
CA PHE A 368 31.17 -28.30 21.76
C PHE A 368 31.28 -28.33 23.29
N ALA A 369 30.36 -27.66 24.00
CA ALA A 369 30.32 -27.65 25.46
C ALA A 369 29.76 -28.97 26.04
N LYS A 370 30.38 -29.47 27.11
CA LYS A 370 29.95 -30.72 27.77
C LYS A 370 28.68 -30.48 28.60
N GLY A 371 27.67 -31.33 28.42
CA GLY A 371 26.43 -31.29 29.20
C GLY A 371 25.40 -30.23 28.75
N VAL A 372 25.59 -29.61 27.58
CA VAL A 372 24.64 -28.67 26.99
C VAL A 372 23.83 -29.38 25.89
N GLY A 373 22.50 -29.39 26.01
CA GLY A 373 21.60 -29.90 24.96
C GLY A 373 21.34 -28.86 23.86
N LYS A 374 20.91 -29.30 22.68
CA LYS A 374 20.63 -28.42 21.53
C LYS A 374 19.54 -27.38 21.83
N ASP A 375 18.50 -27.74 22.58
CA ASP A 375 17.43 -26.80 22.96
C ASP A 375 17.95 -25.65 23.83
N LEU A 376 18.89 -25.95 24.73
CA LEU A 376 19.53 -24.93 25.56
C LEU A 376 20.39 -23.97 24.73
N VAL A 377 21.04 -24.47 23.67
CA VAL A 377 21.78 -23.62 22.71
C VAL A 377 20.86 -22.64 22.00
N VAL A 378 19.70 -23.12 21.52
CA VAL A 378 18.70 -22.27 20.87
C VAL A 378 18.20 -21.20 21.83
N LEU A 379 17.92 -21.57 23.08
CA LEU A 379 17.51 -20.61 24.13
C LEU A 379 18.61 -19.57 24.42
N MET A 380 19.88 -19.96 24.49
CA MET A 380 21.00 -19.03 24.67
C MET A 380 21.15 -18.07 23.48
N ALA A 381 20.98 -18.58 22.27
CA ALA A 381 21.01 -17.77 21.05
C ALA A 381 19.83 -16.78 21.01
N ALA A 382 18.63 -17.22 21.40
CA ALA A 382 17.44 -16.37 21.49
C ALA A 382 17.58 -15.30 22.58
N ARG A 383 18.20 -15.63 23.72
CA ARG A 383 18.57 -14.66 24.76
C ARG A 383 19.51 -13.58 24.22
N ALA A 384 20.52 -13.96 23.43
CA ALA A 384 21.42 -13.01 22.79
C ALA A 384 20.78 -12.24 21.59
N SER A 385 19.49 -12.44 21.30
CA SER A 385 18.74 -11.75 20.25
C SER A 385 17.93 -10.58 20.82
N ARG A 386 17.70 -9.54 20.02
CA ARG A 386 16.71 -8.50 20.34
C ARG A 386 15.30 -9.08 20.28
N MET A 387 14.40 -8.60 21.13
CA MET A 387 12.97 -8.96 21.09
C MET A 387 12.17 -8.01 20.21
N GLU A 388 12.60 -6.75 20.14
CA GLU A 388 11.97 -5.66 19.39
C GLU A 388 12.88 -5.24 18.23
N ASN A 389 12.29 -4.87 17.09
CA ASN A 389 13.00 -4.47 15.86
C ASN A 389 14.12 -5.47 15.46
N GLN A 390 13.71 -6.72 15.20
CA GLN A 390 14.61 -7.86 15.04
C GLN A 390 15.29 -7.88 13.66
N ASP A 391 16.60 -8.12 13.64
CA ASP A 391 17.33 -8.49 12.42
C ASP A 391 16.85 -9.86 11.90
N ALA A 392 17.07 -10.15 10.62
CA ALA A 392 16.69 -11.44 10.02
C ALA A 392 17.29 -12.66 10.75
N ILE A 393 18.49 -12.54 11.31
CA ILE A 393 19.14 -13.58 12.13
C ILE A 393 18.41 -13.73 13.48
N ASP A 394 18.06 -12.61 14.11
CA ASP A 394 17.40 -12.57 15.41
C ASP A 394 16.01 -13.19 15.31
N CYS A 395 15.26 -12.79 14.27
CA CYS A 395 13.95 -13.34 13.97
C CYS A 395 14.00 -14.85 13.72
N ALA A 396 14.98 -15.31 12.93
CA ALA A 396 15.16 -16.74 12.68
C ALA A 396 15.37 -17.55 13.96
N ILE A 397 16.20 -17.05 14.87
CA ILE A 397 16.54 -17.74 16.13
C ILE A 397 15.37 -17.69 17.11
N VAL A 398 14.71 -16.54 17.27
CA VAL A 398 13.56 -16.40 18.17
C VAL A 398 12.39 -17.27 17.70
N SER A 399 12.18 -17.39 16.38
CA SER A 399 11.16 -18.26 15.78
C SER A 399 11.45 -19.75 15.95
N MET A 400 12.65 -20.16 16.39
CA MET A 400 12.94 -21.57 16.71
C MET A 400 12.35 -22.00 18.06
N LEU A 401 11.99 -21.05 18.92
CA LEU A 401 11.31 -21.33 20.19
C LEU A 401 9.81 -21.57 19.94
N ALA A 402 9.20 -22.44 20.74
CA ALA A 402 7.77 -22.70 20.63
C ALA A 402 6.93 -21.47 21.05
N ASP A 403 7.42 -20.72 22.04
CA ASP A 403 6.89 -19.41 22.43
C ASP A 403 8.05 -18.40 22.51
N PRO A 404 8.01 -17.29 21.74
CA PRO A 404 9.01 -16.22 21.80
C PRO A 404 9.24 -15.66 23.22
N LYS A 405 8.23 -15.73 24.11
CA LYS A 405 8.36 -15.27 25.50
C LYS A 405 9.39 -16.07 26.30
N GLU A 406 9.67 -17.31 25.93
CA GLU A 406 10.69 -18.14 26.58
C GLU A 406 12.09 -17.50 26.53
N ALA A 407 12.38 -16.70 25.50
CA ALA A 407 13.65 -16.00 25.34
C ALA A 407 13.95 -15.03 26.50
N ARG A 408 12.93 -14.54 27.22
CA ARG A 408 13.06 -13.64 28.39
C ARG A 408 12.43 -14.20 29.66
N ALA A 409 11.82 -15.39 29.62
CA ALA A 409 11.22 -16.01 30.80
C ALA A 409 12.28 -16.34 31.88
N GLY A 410 11.99 -15.93 33.12
CA GLY A 410 12.80 -16.27 34.29
C GLY A 410 14.18 -15.58 34.35
N ILE A 411 14.41 -14.54 33.55
CA ILE A 411 15.64 -13.75 33.58
C ILE A 411 15.35 -12.25 33.68
N LYS A 412 16.21 -11.52 34.38
CA LYS A 412 16.20 -10.05 34.42
C LYS A 412 17.32 -9.51 33.53
N GLU A 413 16.95 -8.79 32.48
CA GLU A 413 17.89 -8.14 31.55
C GLU A 413 18.62 -6.98 32.24
N VAL A 414 19.95 -6.94 32.08
CA VAL A 414 20.82 -5.89 32.67
C VAL A 414 21.39 -5.00 31.58
N HIS A 415 21.93 -5.60 30.52
CA HIS A 415 22.55 -4.86 29.42
C HIS A 415 22.59 -5.71 28.15
N PHE A 416 22.23 -5.10 27.02
CA PHE A 416 22.33 -5.69 25.69
C PHE A 416 23.41 -4.98 24.89
N LEU A 417 24.40 -5.73 24.39
CA LEU A 417 25.42 -5.27 23.47
C LEU A 417 24.93 -5.51 22.03
N PRO A 418 24.64 -4.45 21.25
CA PRO A 418 24.13 -4.58 19.90
C PRO A 418 25.21 -5.04 18.90
N PHE A 419 24.78 -5.41 17.70
CA PHE A 419 25.68 -5.85 16.65
C PHE A 419 26.57 -4.71 16.19
N ASN A 420 27.88 -4.94 16.19
CA ASN A 420 28.88 -4.05 15.61
C ASN A 420 29.56 -4.75 14.43
N PRO A 421 29.65 -4.16 13.22
CA PRO A 421 30.34 -4.77 12.06
C PRO A 421 31.82 -5.13 12.31
N THR A 422 32.46 -4.45 13.26
CA THR A 422 33.86 -4.67 13.64
C THR A 422 33.99 -5.89 14.57
N ASP A 423 33.16 -5.96 15.61
CA ASP A 423 33.15 -7.05 16.58
C ASP A 423 32.40 -8.31 16.07
N LYS A 424 31.48 -8.11 15.12
CA LYS A 424 30.58 -9.09 14.49
C LYS A 424 29.86 -9.99 15.49
N ARG A 425 29.45 -9.46 16.63
CA ARG A 425 28.73 -10.18 17.69
C ARG A 425 27.69 -9.31 18.38
N THR A 426 26.74 -9.97 19.04
CA THR A 426 25.80 -9.41 20.01
C THR A 426 25.96 -10.14 21.33
N ALA A 427 25.60 -9.51 22.44
CA ALA A 427 25.62 -10.16 23.73
C ALA A 427 24.51 -9.66 24.66
N LEU A 428 23.94 -10.56 25.46
CA LEU A 428 23.01 -10.20 26.54
C LEU A 428 23.66 -10.53 27.88
N THR A 429 23.65 -9.57 28.80
CA THR A 429 23.97 -9.77 30.21
C THR A 429 22.67 -9.79 31.01
N TYR A 430 22.43 -10.87 31.76
CA TYR A 430 21.19 -11.08 32.50
C TYR A 430 21.44 -11.72 33.87
N ILE A 431 20.49 -11.56 34.79
CA ILE A 431 20.48 -12.23 36.10
C ILE A 431 19.44 -13.34 36.04
N ASP A 432 19.83 -14.56 36.41
CA ASP A 432 18.92 -15.71 36.48
C ASP A 432 18.05 -15.70 37.76
N GLY A 433 17.06 -16.60 37.81
CA GLY A 433 16.20 -16.75 39.00
C GLY A 433 16.91 -17.19 40.28
N ALA A 434 18.17 -17.65 40.20
CA ALA A 434 19.02 -17.97 41.34
C ALA A 434 19.87 -16.77 41.80
N GLY A 435 19.79 -15.63 41.11
CA GLY A 435 20.53 -14.41 41.43
C GLY A 435 21.94 -14.35 40.83
N ASN A 436 22.33 -15.31 39.98
CA ASN A 436 23.64 -15.33 39.33
C ASN A 436 23.60 -14.51 38.04
N MET A 437 24.66 -13.75 37.77
CA MET A 437 24.78 -12.96 36.55
C MET A 437 25.51 -13.76 35.46
N HIS A 438 24.86 -13.90 34.31
CA HIS A 438 25.33 -14.61 33.14
C HIS A 438 25.44 -13.67 31.94
N ARG A 439 26.36 -13.99 31.04
CA ARG A 439 26.52 -13.31 29.76
C ARG A 439 26.54 -14.34 28.64
N VAL A 440 25.66 -14.15 27.66
CA VAL A 440 25.59 -14.99 26.45
C VAL A 440 25.87 -14.12 25.23
N SER A 441 26.60 -14.67 24.25
CA SER A 441 26.95 -13.95 23.03
C SER A 441 26.75 -14.85 21.81
N LYS A 442 26.32 -14.23 20.71
CA LYS A 442 26.23 -14.84 19.39
C LYS A 442 26.94 -13.97 18.36
N GLY A 443 27.51 -14.56 17.32
CA GLY A 443 28.22 -13.79 16.30
C GLY A 443 28.94 -14.63 15.27
N ALA A 444 29.79 -13.96 14.49
CA ALA A 444 30.66 -14.62 13.53
C ALA A 444 31.52 -15.69 14.23
N PRO A 445 31.57 -16.94 13.74
CA PRO A 445 32.27 -18.04 14.40
C PRO A 445 33.71 -17.73 14.79
N GLU A 446 34.46 -17.07 13.92
CA GLU A 446 35.86 -16.69 14.18
C GLU A 446 35.99 -15.71 15.35
N GLN A 447 35.08 -14.74 15.45
CA GLN A 447 35.11 -13.76 16.54
C GLN A 447 34.68 -14.38 17.86
N ILE A 448 33.68 -15.25 17.84
CA ILE A 448 33.24 -15.98 19.04
C ILE A 448 34.32 -16.97 19.49
N LEU A 449 35.02 -17.61 18.55
CA LEU A 449 36.15 -18.50 18.83
C LEU A 449 37.35 -17.74 19.43
N ASN A 450 37.60 -16.49 19.01
CA ASN A 450 38.65 -15.65 19.59
C ASN A 450 38.40 -15.27 21.05
N LEU A 451 37.15 -15.30 21.52
CA LEU A 451 36.81 -15.07 22.92
C LEU A 451 37.08 -16.30 23.79
N ALA A 452 36.97 -17.49 23.21
CA ALA A 452 36.97 -18.75 23.95
C ALA A 452 38.34 -19.09 24.54
N GLN A 453 38.38 -19.44 25.82
CA GLN A 453 39.62 -19.79 26.51
C GLN A 453 40.31 -21.05 25.93
N ASN A 454 39.51 -21.97 25.38
CA ASN A 454 39.95 -23.25 24.83
C ASN A 454 40.20 -23.23 23.31
N LYS A 455 40.39 -22.04 22.69
CA LYS A 455 40.57 -21.87 21.24
C LYS A 455 41.46 -22.92 20.59
N ALA A 456 42.68 -23.12 21.10
CA ALA A 456 43.67 -24.01 20.48
C ALA A 456 43.24 -25.49 20.37
N GLU A 457 42.32 -25.97 21.22
CA GLU A 457 41.83 -27.36 21.19
C GLU A 457 40.66 -27.55 20.21
N ILE A 458 39.76 -26.57 20.13
CA ILE A 458 38.50 -26.66 19.37
C ILE A 458 38.59 -26.04 17.96
N GLU A 459 39.53 -25.13 17.73
CA GLU A 459 39.67 -24.35 16.48
C GLU A 459 39.64 -25.23 15.23
N ARG A 460 40.41 -26.32 15.21
CA ARG A 460 40.46 -27.23 14.06
C ARG A 460 39.11 -27.90 13.78
N LYS A 461 38.37 -28.28 14.83
CA LYS A 461 37.03 -28.89 14.68
C LYS A 461 35.98 -27.86 14.25
N VAL A 462 36.05 -26.65 14.81
CA VAL A 462 35.18 -25.52 14.46
C VAL A 462 35.34 -25.16 12.99
N HIS A 463 36.57 -24.97 12.50
CA HIS A 463 36.83 -24.68 11.08
C HIS A 463 36.35 -25.80 10.15
N ALA A 464 36.64 -27.06 10.48
CA ALA A 464 36.16 -28.20 9.69
C ALA A 464 34.62 -28.24 9.58
N MET A 465 33.91 -27.84 10.65
CA MET A 465 32.44 -27.79 10.61
C MET A 465 31.91 -26.58 9.84
N ILE A 466 32.56 -25.42 9.94
CA ILE A 466 32.24 -24.23 9.14
C ILE A 466 32.35 -24.57 7.65
N ASP A 467 33.43 -25.23 7.24
CA ASP A 467 33.63 -25.65 5.84
C ASP A 467 32.53 -26.61 5.38
N LYS A 468 32.18 -27.60 6.22
CA LYS A 468 31.09 -28.56 5.95
C LYS A 468 29.72 -27.89 5.81
N PHE A 469 29.45 -26.85 6.60
CA PHE A 469 28.25 -26.03 6.44
C PHE A 469 28.31 -25.21 5.14
N ALA A 470 29.46 -24.61 4.83
CA ALA A 470 29.66 -23.81 3.63
C ALA A 470 29.48 -24.63 2.34
N GLU A 471 29.97 -25.88 2.29
CA GLU A 471 29.75 -26.83 1.18
C GLU A 471 28.27 -27.12 0.92
N ARG A 472 27.42 -27.03 1.96
CA ARG A 472 25.96 -27.19 1.85
C ARG A 472 25.23 -25.88 1.60
N GLY A 473 25.95 -24.77 1.48
CA GLY A 473 25.39 -23.42 1.30
C GLY A 473 24.83 -22.82 2.59
N LEU A 474 25.26 -23.29 3.76
CA LEU A 474 24.80 -22.84 5.07
C LEU A 474 25.81 -21.84 5.67
N ARG A 475 25.33 -20.68 6.11
CA ARG A 475 26.12 -19.73 6.90
C ARG A 475 26.28 -20.27 8.32
N SER A 476 27.41 -19.98 8.97
CA SER A 476 27.68 -20.46 10.34
C SER A 476 27.56 -19.32 11.35
N LEU A 477 26.94 -19.58 12.51
CA LEU A 477 26.84 -18.66 13.65
C LEU A 477 27.38 -19.32 14.92
N GLY A 478 28.32 -18.67 15.60
CA GLY A 478 28.90 -19.16 16.85
C GLY A 478 28.17 -18.64 18.07
N ILE A 479 28.03 -19.48 19.11
CA ILE A 479 27.46 -19.12 20.42
C ILE A 479 28.50 -19.35 21.52
N ALA A 480 28.62 -18.39 22.43
CA ALA A 480 29.45 -18.51 23.62
C ALA A 480 28.70 -18.03 24.87
N ARG A 481 29.12 -18.51 26.04
CA ARG A 481 28.59 -18.09 27.34
C ARG A 481 29.72 -17.84 28.34
N GLN A 482 29.42 -17.06 29.37
CA GLN A 482 30.35 -16.67 30.42
C GLN A 482 29.54 -16.33 31.69
N GLU A 483 30.10 -16.62 32.86
CA GLU A 483 29.57 -16.15 34.15
C GLU A 483 30.23 -14.82 34.56
N VAL A 484 29.51 -13.93 35.24
CA VAL A 484 30.01 -12.63 35.72
C VAL A 484 29.94 -12.58 37.25
N PRO A 485 30.97 -13.08 37.97
CA PRO A 485 30.91 -13.22 39.43
C PRO A 485 30.89 -11.91 40.20
N GLU A 486 31.42 -10.82 39.62
CA GLU A 486 31.53 -9.51 40.27
C GLU A 486 30.21 -8.72 40.29
N GLY A 487 29.17 -9.19 39.60
CA GLY A 487 27.83 -8.57 39.61
C GLY A 487 27.74 -7.16 39.03
N SER A 488 28.80 -6.65 38.38
CA SER A 488 28.85 -5.33 37.75
C SER A 488 28.78 -5.43 36.22
N LYS A 489 28.05 -4.50 35.59
CA LYS A 489 27.88 -4.41 34.13
C LYS A 489 29.21 -4.21 33.38
N GLU A 490 30.15 -3.46 33.98
CA GLU A 490 31.45 -3.10 33.38
C GLU A 490 32.54 -4.16 33.62
N SER A 491 32.25 -5.19 34.44
CA SER A 491 33.21 -6.26 34.69
C SER A 491 33.47 -7.10 33.43
N ALA A 492 34.73 -7.47 33.25
CA ALA A 492 35.18 -8.35 32.17
C ALA A 492 34.56 -9.76 32.28
N GLY A 493 34.14 -10.19 33.48
CA GLY A 493 33.58 -11.51 33.77
C GLY A 493 34.62 -12.65 33.79
N GLY A 494 34.17 -13.91 33.89
CA GLY A 494 35.01 -15.11 33.86
C GLY A 494 35.59 -15.48 32.47
N PRO A 495 36.08 -16.71 32.23
CA PRO A 495 36.46 -17.12 30.87
C PRO A 495 35.23 -17.43 30.01
N TRP A 496 35.27 -17.08 28.71
CA TRP A 496 34.24 -17.47 27.76
C TRP A 496 34.37 -18.94 27.36
N GLU A 497 33.24 -19.64 27.36
CA GLU A 497 33.09 -21.01 26.87
C GLU A 497 32.41 -20.99 25.49
N PHE A 498 33.04 -21.58 24.48
CA PHE A 498 32.43 -21.78 23.15
C PHE A 498 31.42 -22.92 23.23
N VAL A 499 30.14 -22.61 23.03
CA VAL A 499 29.04 -23.55 23.27
C VAL A 499 28.73 -24.37 22.03
N ALA A 500 28.47 -23.71 20.89
CA ALA A 500 27.92 -24.38 19.70
C ALA A 500 28.09 -23.56 18.41
N LEU A 501 27.91 -24.24 17.28
CA LEU A 501 27.74 -23.66 15.94
C LEU A 501 26.33 -23.95 15.41
N LEU A 502 25.65 -22.91 14.93
CA LEU A 502 24.34 -23.02 14.29
C LEU A 502 24.49 -22.79 12.78
N PRO A 503 23.92 -23.66 11.94
CA PRO A 503 23.82 -23.43 10.51
C PRO A 503 22.58 -22.59 10.17
N LEU A 504 22.80 -21.49 9.46
CA LEU A 504 21.79 -20.59 8.92
C LEU A 504 21.64 -20.84 7.42
N PHE A 505 20.44 -21.18 6.99
CA PHE A 505 20.10 -21.33 5.58
C PHE A 505 19.34 -20.09 5.09
N ASP A 506 19.76 -19.54 3.95
CA ASP A 506 19.07 -18.46 3.26
C ASP A 506 18.45 -19.00 1.96
N PRO A 507 17.13 -19.23 1.91
CA PRO A 507 16.49 -19.80 0.74
C PRO A 507 16.48 -18.82 -0.45
N PRO A 508 16.74 -19.30 -1.68
CA PRO A 508 16.56 -18.50 -2.89
C PRO A 508 15.08 -18.13 -3.06
N ARG A 509 14.79 -17.00 -3.71
CA ARG A 509 13.40 -16.66 -4.06
C ARG A 509 12.88 -17.63 -5.13
N HIS A 510 11.56 -17.84 -5.14
CA HIS A 510 10.92 -18.79 -6.07
C HIS A 510 11.06 -18.37 -7.54
N ASP A 511 11.14 -17.07 -7.80
CA ASP A 511 11.23 -16.46 -9.13
C ASP A 511 12.68 -16.27 -9.60
N SER A 512 13.65 -16.14 -8.69
CA SER A 512 15.02 -15.75 -9.03
C SER A 512 15.69 -16.66 -10.07
N ALA A 513 15.49 -17.97 -10.01
CA ALA A 513 16.06 -18.89 -11.00
C ALA A 513 15.45 -18.71 -12.41
N GLU A 514 14.13 -18.47 -12.48
CA GLU A 514 13.44 -18.19 -13.75
C GLU A 514 13.85 -16.82 -14.30
N THR A 515 13.94 -15.81 -13.43
CA THR A 515 14.37 -14.46 -13.78
C THR A 515 15.81 -14.44 -14.32
N ILE A 516 16.73 -15.19 -13.71
CA ILE A 516 18.11 -15.33 -14.22
C ILE A 516 18.11 -15.97 -15.61
N ARG A 517 17.34 -17.05 -15.82
CA ARG A 517 17.22 -17.69 -17.14
C ARG A 517 16.66 -16.71 -18.18
N ARG A 518 15.60 -15.99 -17.84
CA ARG A 518 14.97 -15.01 -18.73
C ARG A 518 15.89 -13.83 -19.04
N ALA A 519 16.67 -13.38 -18.07
CA ALA A 519 17.69 -12.34 -18.27
C ALA A 519 18.74 -12.81 -19.29
N LEU A 520 19.24 -14.04 -19.14
CA LEU A 520 20.18 -14.64 -20.09
C LEU A 520 19.58 -14.81 -21.49
N ASP A 521 18.31 -15.21 -21.61
CA ASP A 521 17.58 -15.29 -22.90
C ASP A 521 17.42 -13.93 -23.58
N LEU A 522 17.36 -12.85 -22.79
CA LEU A 522 17.33 -11.46 -23.26
C LEU A 522 18.71 -10.87 -23.53
N GLY A 523 19.79 -11.63 -23.31
CA GLY A 523 21.18 -11.18 -23.51
C GLY A 523 21.81 -10.50 -22.30
N VAL A 524 21.12 -10.45 -21.15
CA VAL A 524 21.63 -9.83 -19.92
C VAL A 524 22.37 -10.87 -19.07
N SER A 525 23.68 -10.70 -18.90
CA SER A 525 24.51 -11.56 -18.05
C SER A 525 24.33 -11.20 -16.58
N VAL A 526 23.89 -12.15 -15.75
CA VAL A 526 23.69 -11.92 -14.31
C VAL A 526 24.90 -12.40 -13.52
N LYS A 527 25.53 -11.50 -12.75
CA LYS A 527 26.70 -11.79 -11.91
C LYS A 527 26.35 -11.66 -10.43
N MET A 528 26.55 -12.70 -9.62
CA MET A 528 26.29 -12.65 -8.18
C MET A 528 27.43 -11.97 -7.43
N ILE A 529 27.11 -11.09 -6.49
CA ILE A 529 28.10 -10.50 -5.60
C ILE A 529 27.66 -10.77 -4.16
N THR A 530 28.56 -11.37 -3.37
CA THR A 530 28.20 -11.85 -2.03
C THR A 530 29.33 -11.61 -1.03
N GLY A 531 28.95 -11.24 0.20
CA GLY A 531 29.87 -11.14 1.33
C GLY A 531 30.17 -12.49 1.99
N ASP A 532 29.50 -13.56 1.56
CA ASP A 532 29.72 -14.91 2.09
C ASP A 532 30.98 -15.55 1.49
N GLN A 533 31.41 -16.64 2.11
CA GLN A 533 32.49 -17.45 1.58
C GLN A 533 32.15 -18.02 0.19
N LEU A 534 33.17 -18.21 -0.63
CA LEU A 534 33.03 -18.66 -2.02
C LEU A 534 32.23 -19.96 -2.16
N ALA A 535 32.39 -20.91 -1.23
CA ALA A 535 31.66 -22.18 -1.24
C ALA A 535 30.14 -21.97 -1.16
N ILE A 536 29.69 -21.06 -0.28
CA ILE A 536 28.27 -20.69 -0.13
C ILE A 536 27.76 -20.00 -1.40
N GLY A 537 28.56 -19.09 -1.96
CA GLY A 537 28.24 -18.42 -3.24
C GLY A 537 28.06 -19.41 -4.38
N LYS A 538 29.00 -20.35 -4.56
CA LYS A 538 28.94 -21.39 -5.59
C LYS A 538 27.75 -22.32 -5.41
N GLU A 539 27.46 -22.75 -4.19
CA GLU A 539 26.29 -23.61 -3.93
C GLU A 539 24.98 -22.86 -4.20
N THR A 540 24.90 -21.58 -3.84
CA THR A 540 23.73 -20.74 -4.16
C THR A 540 23.59 -20.55 -5.67
N GLY A 541 24.68 -20.21 -6.37
CA GLY A 541 24.71 -20.06 -7.82
C GLY A 541 24.33 -21.35 -8.56
N ARG A 542 24.76 -22.51 -8.06
CA ARG A 542 24.37 -23.82 -8.58
C ARG A 542 22.86 -24.05 -8.47
N ARG A 543 22.24 -23.69 -7.34
CA ARG A 543 20.78 -23.83 -7.13
C ARG A 543 19.97 -22.86 -7.99
N LEU A 544 20.48 -21.66 -8.20
CA LEU A 544 19.85 -20.63 -9.04
C LEU A 544 20.05 -20.87 -10.54
N GLY A 545 20.95 -21.76 -10.95
CA GLY A 545 21.26 -22.01 -12.36
C GLY A 545 22.16 -20.94 -13.00
N MET A 546 22.88 -20.16 -12.19
CA MET A 546 23.79 -19.09 -12.63
C MET A 546 25.16 -19.61 -13.08
N GLY A 547 25.55 -20.81 -12.64
CA GLY A 547 26.89 -21.34 -12.82
C GLY A 547 27.72 -21.29 -11.54
N THR A 548 28.92 -21.85 -11.60
CA THR A 548 29.84 -21.97 -10.46
C THR A 548 31.21 -21.33 -10.73
N ASN A 549 31.36 -20.61 -11.85
CA ASN A 549 32.60 -19.95 -12.21
C ASN A 549 32.75 -18.64 -11.43
N MET A 550 32.92 -18.78 -10.11
CA MET A 550 33.01 -17.67 -9.18
C MET A 550 34.41 -17.59 -8.56
N TYR A 551 34.87 -16.36 -8.31
CA TYR A 551 36.20 -16.07 -7.80
C TYR A 551 36.14 -15.25 -6.51
N PRO A 552 37.09 -15.46 -5.58
CA PRO A 552 37.23 -14.58 -4.43
C PRO A 552 37.89 -13.26 -4.86
N SER A 553 37.35 -12.13 -4.41
CA SER A 553 37.81 -10.80 -4.85
C SER A 553 39.25 -10.50 -4.44
N SER A 554 39.72 -11.07 -3.32
CA SER A 554 41.11 -10.96 -2.86
C SER A 554 42.12 -11.58 -3.83
N SER A 555 41.74 -12.62 -4.58
CA SER A 555 42.60 -13.25 -5.58
C SER A 555 42.65 -12.47 -6.89
N LEU A 556 41.64 -11.65 -7.19
CA LEU A 556 41.60 -10.80 -8.39
C LEU A 556 42.25 -9.43 -8.16
N LEU A 557 42.19 -8.90 -6.93
CA LEU A 557 42.54 -7.50 -6.61
C LEU A 557 43.68 -7.34 -5.59
N GLY A 558 44.31 -8.42 -5.15
CA GLY A 558 45.44 -8.40 -4.21
C GLY A 558 46.75 -7.86 -4.81
N GLU A 559 47.68 -7.43 -3.93
CA GLU A 559 48.99 -6.88 -4.32
C GLU A 559 49.95 -7.92 -4.96
N ASN A 560 49.64 -9.22 -4.83
CA ASN A 560 50.40 -10.29 -5.50
C ASN A 560 49.82 -10.61 -6.88
N LYS A 561 50.09 -9.74 -7.86
CA LYS A 561 49.71 -9.90 -9.28
C LYS A 561 50.43 -11.06 -9.99
N ASP A 562 51.40 -11.71 -9.34
CA ASP A 562 52.38 -12.58 -10.01
C ASP A 562 51.99 -14.07 -10.12
N GLN A 563 50.81 -14.50 -9.64
CA GLN A 563 50.44 -15.94 -9.65
C GLN A 563 49.41 -16.37 -10.71
N LEU A 564 48.76 -15.45 -11.46
CA LEU A 564 47.83 -15.81 -12.54
C LEU A 564 48.48 -15.70 -13.93
N GLY A 565 49.34 -16.67 -14.25
CA GLY A 565 50.20 -16.65 -15.44
C GLY A 565 49.58 -17.08 -16.78
N ALA A 566 48.31 -16.79 -17.10
CA ALA A 566 47.77 -17.12 -18.44
C ALA A 566 46.58 -16.30 -18.97
N VAL A 567 45.82 -15.59 -18.13
CA VAL A 567 44.59 -14.88 -18.54
C VAL A 567 44.58 -13.49 -17.92
N SER A 568 44.17 -12.47 -18.69
CA SER A 568 44.02 -11.11 -18.16
C SER A 568 42.97 -11.10 -17.04
N ILE A 569 43.14 -10.23 -16.04
CA ILE A 569 42.17 -10.08 -14.94
C ILE A 569 40.81 -9.65 -15.49
N ASP A 570 40.82 -8.82 -16.54
CA ASP A 570 39.63 -8.32 -17.19
C ASP A 570 38.84 -9.45 -17.88
N ASP A 571 39.49 -10.37 -18.61
CA ASP A 571 38.84 -11.54 -19.20
C ASP A 571 38.27 -12.48 -18.12
N LEU A 572 38.91 -12.57 -16.95
CA LEU A 572 38.43 -13.37 -15.83
C LEU A 572 37.19 -12.76 -15.18
N ILE A 573 37.16 -11.43 -15.02
CA ILE A 573 36.00 -10.69 -14.51
C ILE A 573 34.83 -10.80 -15.52
N GLU A 574 35.13 -10.70 -16.82
CA GLU A 574 34.16 -10.85 -17.90
C GLU A 574 33.50 -12.24 -17.88
N LYS A 575 34.29 -13.30 -17.73
CA LYS A 575 33.82 -14.70 -17.72
C LYS A 575 33.30 -15.19 -16.37
N ALA A 576 33.46 -14.42 -15.30
CA ALA A 576 33.02 -14.82 -13.97
C ALA A 576 31.49 -14.71 -13.82
N ASP A 577 30.88 -15.74 -13.23
CA ASP A 577 29.45 -15.76 -12.88
C ASP A 577 29.18 -15.04 -11.55
N GLY A 578 30.23 -14.77 -10.76
CA GLY A 578 30.08 -14.06 -9.50
C GLY A 578 31.37 -13.92 -8.68
N PHE A 579 31.28 -13.09 -7.64
CA PHE A 579 32.40 -12.68 -6.80
C PHE A 579 32.07 -12.82 -5.31
N ALA A 580 32.97 -13.46 -4.58
CA ALA A 580 32.88 -13.61 -3.13
C ALA A 580 33.83 -12.62 -2.43
N VAL A 581 33.26 -11.67 -1.68
CA VAL A 581 33.97 -10.54 -1.08
C VAL A 581 33.93 -10.65 0.46
N PHE A 582 34.86 -11.41 1.04
CA PHE A 582 34.84 -11.72 2.48
C PHE A 582 35.36 -10.58 3.39
N SER A 583 36.30 -9.76 2.91
CA SER A 583 36.92 -8.66 3.67
C SER A 583 36.73 -7.32 2.95
N ASN A 584 36.45 -6.24 3.68
CA ASN A 584 36.19 -4.90 3.11
C ASN A 584 35.17 -4.91 1.94
N PHE A 585 33.99 -5.48 2.20
CA PHE A 585 32.91 -5.69 1.20
C PHE A 585 32.73 -4.48 0.28
N ALA A 586 32.56 -3.28 0.84
CA ALA A 586 32.39 -2.05 0.06
C ALA A 586 33.55 -1.76 -0.91
N LYS A 587 34.82 -1.85 -0.46
CA LYS A 587 35.99 -1.48 -1.26
C LYS A 587 36.16 -2.35 -2.51
N TYR A 588 36.08 -3.67 -2.33
CA TYR A 588 36.32 -4.60 -3.45
C TYR A 588 35.11 -4.69 -4.39
N THR A 589 33.90 -4.59 -3.86
CA THR A 589 32.66 -4.38 -4.65
C THR A 589 32.80 -3.20 -5.60
N LEU A 590 33.30 -2.06 -5.11
CA LEU A 590 33.51 -0.86 -5.93
C LEU A 590 34.56 -1.07 -7.03
N GLN A 591 35.68 -1.71 -6.69
CA GLN A 591 36.77 -1.92 -7.64
C GLN A 591 36.36 -2.90 -8.75
N ILE A 592 35.60 -3.95 -8.43
CA ILE A 592 35.00 -4.86 -9.41
C ILE A 592 33.99 -4.11 -10.26
N GLY A 593 33.10 -3.32 -9.65
CA GLY A 593 32.10 -2.54 -10.37
C GLY A 593 32.73 -1.56 -11.35
N ALA A 594 33.78 -0.83 -10.93
CA ALA A 594 34.52 0.10 -11.78
C ALA A 594 35.25 -0.61 -12.93
N GLN A 595 35.80 -1.81 -12.72
CA GLN A 595 36.40 -2.60 -13.79
C GLN A 595 35.36 -3.11 -14.80
N ILE A 596 34.21 -3.62 -14.33
CA ILE A 596 33.11 -4.02 -15.21
C ILE A 596 32.62 -2.82 -16.02
N GLN A 597 32.51 -1.64 -15.39
CA GLN A 597 32.11 -0.40 -16.05
C GLN A 597 33.13 0.10 -17.09
N CYS A 598 34.43 -0.12 -16.86
CA CYS A 598 35.48 0.16 -17.85
C CYS A 598 35.45 -0.83 -19.03
N LEU A 599 35.02 -2.07 -18.81
CA LEU A 599 34.98 -3.11 -19.85
C LEU A 599 33.73 -2.99 -20.74
N TYR A 600 32.59 -2.65 -20.16
CA TYR A 600 31.29 -2.64 -20.82
C TYR A 600 30.73 -1.23 -21.06
N ASN A 601 31.50 -0.14 -20.90
CA ASN A 601 30.98 1.23 -20.86
C ASN A 601 29.93 1.48 -19.76
N MET A 602 29.68 2.77 -19.47
CA MET A 602 28.88 3.20 -18.32
C MET A 602 27.38 2.86 -18.43
N GLN A 603 26.87 2.64 -19.65
CA GLN A 603 25.45 2.44 -19.95
C GLN A 603 25.02 0.97 -19.87
N ASP A 604 25.96 0.03 -19.94
CA ASP A 604 25.62 -1.38 -20.19
C ASP A 604 25.70 -2.25 -18.90
N SER A 605 25.88 -1.63 -17.72
CA SER A 605 25.97 -2.36 -16.43
C SER A 605 25.10 -1.77 -15.32
N MET A 606 24.36 -2.62 -14.60
CA MET A 606 23.47 -2.23 -13.50
C MET A 606 23.76 -3.02 -12.20
N PHE A 607 23.58 -2.39 -11.04
CA PHE A 607 23.82 -2.97 -9.72
C PHE A 607 22.55 -2.95 -8.85
N SER A 608 22.35 -3.98 -8.00
CA SER A 608 21.16 -4.12 -7.13
C SER A 608 21.48 -4.08 -5.62
N GLY A 609 20.47 -3.87 -4.77
CA GLY A 609 20.56 -4.04 -3.31
C GLY A 609 21.53 -3.05 -2.62
N ALA A 610 22.16 -3.48 -1.52
CA ALA A 610 23.11 -2.64 -0.77
C ALA A 610 24.33 -2.21 -1.61
N MET A 611 24.61 -2.95 -2.69
CA MET A 611 25.62 -2.62 -3.68
C MET A 611 25.22 -1.42 -4.54
N LYS A 612 23.93 -1.33 -4.92
CA LYS A 612 23.35 -0.13 -5.52
C LYS A 612 23.49 1.04 -4.56
N ASP A 613 23.10 0.92 -3.29
CA ASP A 613 23.23 2.03 -2.34
C ASP A 613 24.69 2.44 -2.14
N THR A 614 25.65 1.51 -2.17
CA THR A 614 27.09 1.83 -2.00
C THR A 614 27.71 2.44 -3.27
N LEU A 615 27.35 1.96 -4.46
CA LEU A 615 27.80 2.47 -5.75
C LEU A 615 27.06 3.73 -6.15
N GLU A 616 25.79 3.86 -5.86
CA GLU A 616 24.95 5.03 -6.12
C GLU A 616 25.13 6.04 -4.97
N LEU A 617 25.69 5.67 -3.81
CA LEU A 617 26.36 6.64 -2.95
C LEU A 617 27.75 7.00 -3.47
N LEU A 618 28.38 6.37 -4.47
CA LEU A 618 29.78 6.67 -4.87
C LEU A 618 30.00 7.12 -6.32
N VAL A 619 29.19 6.68 -7.27
CA VAL A 619 28.88 7.28 -8.58
C VAL A 619 28.17 8.61 -8.36
N ASP A 620 27.39 8.66 -7.28
CA ASP A 620 26.78 9.85 -6.70
C ASP A 620 27.59 10.24 -5.40
N ARG A 621 28.82 9.77 -5.12
CA ARG A 621 29.84 10.57 -4.33
C ARG A 621 31.02 10.97 -5.20
N SER A 622 30.89 10.66 -6.48
CA SER A 622 31.51 11.31 -7.61
C SER A 622 30.51 12.18 -8.39
N ASN A 623 29.19 12.22 -8.04
CA ASN A 623 28.20 13.25 -8.49
C ASN A 623 26.84 13.43 -7.69
N PHE A 624 26.75 13.01 -6.42
CA PHE A 624 25.69 13.22 -5.37
C PHE A 624 24.54 12.21 -5.05
N GLY A 625 24.77 11.50 -3.93
CA GLY A 625 24.24 10.27 -3.31
C GLY A 625 22.82 9.82 -3.53
N CYS A 626 22.67 8.52 -3.74
CA CYS A 626 21.38 7.91 -3.88
C CYS A 626 20.56 7.69 -2.60
N SER A 627 19.29 8.02 -2.79
CA SER A 627 18.08 7.25 -2.50
C SER A 627 17.54 6.93 -1.11
N ASN A 628 16.40 7.59 -0.86
CA ASN A 628 15.07 7.03 -0.56
C ASN A 628 14.97 6.03 0.58
N PHE A 629 14.48 6.57 1.69
CA PHE A 629 13.54 5.87 2.56
C PHE A 629 12.28 5.43 1.81
N ARG A 630 11.68 4.36 2.35
CA ARG A 630 10.25 4.11 2.36
C ARG A 630 9.81 4.05 3.83
N LEU A 631 8.81 4.86 4.19
CA LEU A 631 7.59 4.56 5.00
C LEU A 631 7.80 3.98 6.43
N ASP A 632 7.29 4.49 7.57
CA ASP A 632 5.94 4.89 8.07
C ASP A 632 6.06 5.19 9.58
N ILE A 633 5.67 6.38 10.09
CA ILE A 633 4.37 6.81 10.68
C ILE A 633 3.85 5.92 11.83
N GLN A 634 3.66 6.53 13.01
CA GLN A 634 2.84 6.09 14.16
C GLN A 634 2.45 7.31 15.01
N ASP A 635 1.41 7.32 15.84
CA ASP A 635 0.02 6.81 15.81
C ASP A 635 -0.61 7.29 17.14
N PRO A 636 -1.88 7.74 17.17
CA PRO A 636 -2.51 8.40 18.33
C PRO A 636 -2.78 7.52 19.58
N GLU A 637 -2.22 6.32 19.68
CA GLU A 637 -2.59 5.31 20.68
C GLU A 637 -2.08 5.57 22.12
N ASN A 638 -1.14 6.51 22.32
CA ASN A 638 -0.35 6.62 23.57
C ASN A 638 -0.75 7.75 24.57
N ILE A 639 -1.92 8.37 24.47
CA ILE A 639 -2.40 9.36 25.47
C ILE A 639 -3.01 8.59 26.67
N PRO A 640 -3.15 9.08 27.91
CA PRO A 640 -3.97 8.47 28.99
C PRO A 640 -5.49 8.75 28.85
N ILE A 641 -6.37 7.87 29.37
CA ILE A 641 -7.84 7.99 29.18
C ILE A 641 -8.42 9.23 29.88
N GLU A 642 -7.98 9.54 31.10
CA GLU A 642 -8.47 10.71 31.87
C GLU A 642 -8.18 12.02 31.14
N GLU A 643 -7.00 12.11 30.51
CA GLU A 643 -6.56 13.26 29.73
C GLU A 643 -7.36 13.41 28.42
N VAL A 644 -7.87 12.31 27.84
CA VAL A 644 -8.78 12.38 26.68
C VAL A 644 -10.15 12.94 27.06
N PHE A 645 -10.69 12.58 28.23
CA PHE A 645 -11.95 13.15 28.72
C PHE A 645 -11.83 14.65 29.03
N ASP A 646 -10.70 15.07 29.60
CA ASP A 646 -10.42 16.48 29.89
C ASP A 646 -10.21 17.30 28.61
N ASN A 647 -9.46 16.77 27.64
CA ASN A 647 -9.20 17.43 26.36
C ASN A 647 -10.46 17.56 25.48
N LEU A 648 -11.29 16.52 25.44
CA LEU A 648 -12.55 16.51 24.66
C LEU A 648 -13.74 17.10 25.44
N LYS A 649 -13.53 17.54 26.70
CA LYS A 649 -14.57 18.05 27.61
C LYS A 649 -15.81 17.16 27.61
N CYS A 650 -15.62 15.86 27.79
CA CYS A 650 -16.71 14.88 27.88
C CYS A 650 -16.67 14.14 29.22
N THR A 651 -17.81 13.57 29.62
CA THR A 651 -17.94 12.82 30.87
C THR A 651 -18.31 11.37 30.60
N LYS A 652 -18.06 10.46 31.56
CA LYS A 652 -18.42 9.03 31.43
C LYS A 652 -19.93 8.77 31.25
N GLU A 653 -20.79 9.76 31.49
CA GLU A 653 -22.25 9.64 31.30
C GLU A 653 -22.72 9.97 29.87
N GLY A 654 -21.78 10.28 28.96
CA GLY A 654 -22.08 10.67 27.58
C GLY A 654 -22.29 12.19 27.42
N LEU A 655 -22.67 12.62 26.23
CA LEU A 655 -22.95 14.03 25.91
C LEU A 655 -24.44 14.34 26.03
N THR A 656 -24.76 15.59 26.32
CA THR A 656 -26.14 16.09 26.26
C THR A 656 -26.55 16.47 24.84
N SER A 657 -27.84 16.41 24.54
CA SER A 657 -28.35 16.78 23.21
C SER A 657 -28.03 18.23 22.80
N GLU A 658 -27.91 19.16 23.75
CA GLU A 658 -27.53 20.56 23.48
C GLU A 658 -26.03 20.69 23.10
N GLU A 659 -25.14 20.01 23.84
CA GLU A 659 -23.70 20.00 23.56
C GLU A 659 -23.36 19.36 22.21
N VAL A 660 -24.12 18.33 21.81
CA VAL A 660 -23.99 17.69 20.50
C VAL A 660 -24.33 18.68 19.39
N GLN A 661 -25.38 19.48 19.54
CA GLN A 661 -25.78 20.47 18.54
C GLN A 661 -24.74 21.60 18.41
N GLU A 662 -24.21 22.11 19.53
CA GLU A 662 -23.13 23.10 19.50
C GLU A 662 -21.86 22.55 18.81
N ARG A 663 -21.52 21.28 19.05
CA ARG A 663 -20.36 20.64 18.41
C ARG A 663 -20.58 20.34 16.93
N LEU A 664 -21.80 19.98 16.52
CA LEU A 664 -22.14 19.87 15.09
C LEU A 664 -22.02 21.21 14.37
N ASP A 665 -22.41 22.31 15.01
CA ASP A 665 -22.28 23.66 14.44
C ASP A 665 -20.80 24.10 14.34
N MET A 666 -19.94 23.63 15.26
CA MET A 666 -18.49 23.93 15.26
C MET A 666 -17.66 23.04 14.33
N PHE A 667 -17.83 21.72 14.39
CA PHE A 667 -17.00 20.73 13.69
C PHE A 667 -17.62 20.21 12.39
N GLY A 668 -18.92 20.48 12.17
CA GLY A 668 -19.67 19.95 11.05
C GLY A 668 -20.09 18.48 11.22
N TYR A 669 -20.80 17.97 10.23
CA TYR A 669 -21.24 16.58 10.20
C TYR A 669 -20.07 15.64 9.89
N ASN A 670 -20.10 14.43 10.46
CA ASN A 670 -19.18 13.33 10.18
C ASN A 670 -19.43 12.73 8.78
N LYS A 671 -19.25 13.53 7.72
CA LYS A 671 -19.42 13.17 6.32
C LYS A 671 -18.26 13.73 5.50
N LEU A 672 -17.77 12.96 4.53
CA LEU A 672 -16.78 13.44 3.56
C LEU A 672 -17.36 14.61 2.73
N GLU A 673 -16.55 15.64 2.46
CA GLU A 673 -16.99 16.78 1.67
C GLU A 673 -17.32 16.35 0.23
N GLU A 674 -18.61 16.44 -0.13
CA GLU A 674 -19.02 16.29 -1.52
C GLU A 674 -18.64 17.56 -2.29
N LYS A 675 -17.84 17.42 -3.35
CA LYS A 675 -17.57 18.51 -4.29
C LYS A 675 -18.89 19.05 -4.83
N LYS A 676 -19.22 20.29 -4.46
CA LYS A 676 -20.40 20.99 -4.99
C LYS A 676 -20.13 21.44 -6.41
N GLU A 677 -20.50 20.61 -7.38
CA GLU A 677 -20.60 21.05 -8.76
C GLU A 677 -21.79 22.01 -8.92
N SER A 678 -21.57 23.11 -9.65
CA SER A 678 -22.68 24.02 -9.94
C SER A 678 -23.66 23.36 -10.93
N LYS A 679 -24.96 23.48 -10.65
CA LYS A 679 -26.03 22.88 -11.49
C LYS A 679 -25.96 23.32 -12.95
N ILE A 680 -25.47 24.53 -13.21
CA ILE A 680 -25.28 25.09 -14.55
C ILE A 680 -24.10 24.41 -15.27
N LEU A 681 -22.99 24.17 -14.57
CA LEU A 681 -21.84 23.47 -15.14
C LEU A 681 -22.20 22.01 -15.43
N LYS A 682 -22.98 21.36 -14.56
CA LYS A 682 -23.49 20.01 -14.79
C LYS A 682 -24.42 19.95 -16.01
N PHE A 683 -25.31 20.95 -16.18
CA PHE A 683 -26.15 21.09 -17.37
C PHE A 683 -25.34 21.26 -18.66
N LEU A 684 -24.32 22.13 -18.64
CA LEU A 684 -23.42 22.36 -19.77
C LEU A 684 -22.56 21.12 -20.07
N GLY A 685 -22.20 20.33 -19.04
CA GLY A 685 -21.50 19.06 -19.20
C GLY A 685 -22.27 18.05 -20.07
N PHE A 686 -23.61 18.02 -19.99
CA PHE A 686 -24.42 17.17 -20.86
C PHE A 686 -24.41 17.58 -22.33
N MET A 687 -24.09 18.84 -22.63
CA MET A 687 -23.91 19.32 -24.00
C MET A 687 -22.55 18.92 -24.58
N TRP A 688 -21.57 18.55 -23.73
CA TRP A 688 -20.17 18.32 -24.12
C TRP A 688 -19.78 16.83 -24.08
N ASN A 689 -20.69 15.93 -24.42
CA ASN A 689 -20.38 14.51 -24.55
C ASN A 689 -19.82 14.19 -25.98
N PRO A 690 -19.07 13.08 -26.17
CA PRO A 690 -18.48 12.76 -27.47
C PRO A 690 -19.47 12.63 -28.63
N LEU A 691 -20.72 12.21 -28.37
CA LEU A 691 -21.77 12.13 -29.39
C LEU A 691 -22.31 13.52 -29.74
N SER A 692 -22.38 14.45 -28.78
CA SER A 692 -22.75 15.84 -28.97
C SER A 692 -21.71 16.60 -29.80
N TRP A 693 -20.41 16.26 -29.72
CA TRP A 693 -19.38 16.85 -30.59
C TRP A 693 -19.65 16.58 -32.08
N VAL A 694 -20.11 15.37 -32.40
CA VAL A 694 -20.43 15.01 -33.78
C VAL A 694 -21.68 15.77 -34.27
N MET A 695 -22.66 15.99 -33.39
CA MET A 695 -23.84 16.82 -33.69
C MET A 695 -23.49 18.31 -33.84
N GLU A 696 -22.55 18.82 -33.05
CA GLU A 696 -22.04 20.19 -33.19
C GLU A 696 -21.27 20.36 -34.50
N ALA A 697 -20.48 19.37 -34.90
CA ALA A 697 -19.86 19.33 -36.23
C ALA A 697 -20.91 19.32 -37.35
N ALA A 698 -22.02 18.58 -37.21
CA ALA A 698 -23.13 18.60 -38.15
C ALA A 698 -23.83 19.98 -38.21
N ALA A 699 -24.00 20.65 -37.06
CA ALA A 699 -24.56 21.99 -36.96
C ALA A 699 -23.65 23.03 -37.66
N LEU A 700 -22.34 22.94 -37.44
CA LEU A 700 -21.35 23.79 -38.10
C LEU A 700 -21.29 23.53 -39.62
N MET A 701 -21.44 22.27 -40.04
CA MET A 701 -21.52 21.89 -41.46
C MET A 701 -22.75 22.55 -42.13
N ALA A 702 -23.91 22.57 -41.46
CA ALA A 702 -25.10 23.26 -41.95
C ALA A 702 -24.88 24.79 -42.10
N ILE A 703 -24.22 25.44 -41.14
CA ILE A 703 -23.87 26.88 -41.23
C ILE A 703 -22.89 27.18 -42.37
N ALA A 704 -21.87 26.33 -42.52
CA ALA A 704 -20.84 26.50 -43.54
C ALA A 704 -21.46 26.46 -44.95
N MET A 705 -22.50 25.63 -45.15
CA MET A 705 -23.26 25.59 -46.40
C MET A 705 -24.19 26.80 -46.59
N ALA A 706 -24.80 27.30 -45.52
CA ALA A 706 -25.69 28.45 -45.56
C ALA A 706 -25.00 29.72 -46.10
N HIS A 707 -23.71 29.91 -45.80
CA HIS A 707 -22.90 31.04 -46.28
C HIS A 707 -22.53 30.95 -47.78
N GLY A 708 -22.63 29.77 -48.40
CA GLY A 708 -22.29 29.55 -49.81
C GLY A 708 -23.46 29.68 -50.79
N GLY A 709 -24.72 29.70 -50.32
CA GLY A 709 -25.86 29.58 -51.25
C GLY A 709 -27.24 29.91 -50.69
N GLY A 710 -27.42 31.07 -50.07
CA GLY A 710 -28.62 31.95 -50.11
C GLY A 710 -30.04 31.38 -49.90
N LYS A 711 -30.22 30.12 -49.48
CA LYS A 711 -31.54 29.55 -49.16
C LYS A 711 -31.76 29.55 -47.65
N ARG A 712 -33.00 29.82 -47.22
CA ARG A 712 -33.42 29.91 -45.81
C ARG A 712 -33.43 28.57 -45.06
N GLY A 713 -33.32 27.43 -45.73
CA GLY A 713 -33.45 26.09 -45.14
C GLY A 713 -32.28 25.70 -44.22
N ASP A 714 -31.04 25.92 -44.67
CA ASP A 714 -29.83 25.45 -43.98
C ASP A 714 -29.63 26.11 -42.59
N TYR A 715 -30.15 27.33 -42.41
CA TYR A 715 -30.18 28.02 -41.11
C TYR A 715 -31.27 27.44 -40.17
N GLN A 716 -32.35 26.89 -40.73
CA GLN A 716 -33.39 26.19 -39.97
C GLN A 716 -32.87 24.85 -39.46
N ASP A 717 -32.02 24.16 -40.23
CA ASP A 717 -31.39 22.90 -39.80
C ASP A 717 -30.39 23.14 -38.66
N PHE A 718 -29.55 24.18 -38.75
CA PHE A 718 -28.68 24.60 -37.66
C PHE A 718 -29.48 24.88 -36.36
N VAL A 719 -30.51 25.72 -36.47
CA VAL A 719 -31.37 26.05 -35.32
C VAL A 719 -32.09 24.81 -34.80
N GLY A 720 -32.53 23.91 -35.68
CA GLY A 720 -33.16 22.64 -35.34
C GLY A 720 -32.23 21.71 -34.57
N ILE A 721 -30.97 21.57 -34.99
CA ILE A 721 -29.96 20.75 -34.30
C ILE A 721 -29.65 21.33 -32.91
N ILE A 722 -29.49 22.65 -32.79
CA ILE A 722 -29.27 23.30 -31.49
C ILE A 722 -30.47 23.11 -30.55
N ILE A 723 -31.70 23.25 -31.07
CA ILE A 723 -32.93 22.97 -30.29
C ILE A 723 -32.96 21.50 -29.85
N LEU A 724 -32.61 20.56 -30.73
CA LEU A 724 -32.55 19.14 -30.40
C LEU A 724 -31.53 18.84 -29.29
N LEU A 725 -30.34 19.44 -29.35
CA LEU A 725 -29.33 19.34 -28.30
C LEU A 725 -29.83 19.89 -26.97
N ILE A 726 -30.47 21.07 -26.97
CA ILE A 726 -31.04 21.68 -25.77
C ILE A 726 -32.14 20.80 -25.17
N ILE A 727 -33.04 20.26 -26.00
CA ILE A 727 -34.11 19.35 -25.53
C ILE A 727 -33.48 18.10 -24.92
N ASN A 728 -32.53 17.48 -25.59
CA ASN A 728 -31.88 16.28 -25.09
C ASN A 728 -31.14 16.54 -23.77
N SER A 729 -30.33 17.61 -23.69
CA SER A 729 -29.63 17.98 -22.45
C SER A 729 -30.58 18.34 -21.31
N THR A 730 -31.75 18.93 -21.62
CA THR A 730 -32.77 19.22 -20.60
C THR A 730 -33.40 17.94 -20.07
N ILE A 731 -33.78 17.00 -20.94
CA ILE A 731 -34.30 15.69 -20.54
C ILE A 731 -33.25 14.95 -19.71
N SER A 732 -32.00 14.88 -20.19
CA SER A 732 -30.89 14.25 -19.49
C SER A 732 -30.64 14.84 -18.12
N PHE A 733 -30.65 16.17 -17.99
CA PHE A 733 -30.46 16.85 -16.72
C PHE A 733 -31.59 16.56 -15.73
N ILE A 734 -32.86 16.61 -16.18
CA ILE A 734 -34.03 16.34 -15.32
C ILE A 734 -34.01 14.89 -14.84
N GLU A 735 -33.82 13.94 -15.76
CA GLU A 735 -33.84 12.51 -15.44
C GLU A 735 -32.66 12.12 -14.54
N GLU A 736 -31.45 12.63 -14.80
CA GLU A 736 -30.30 12.34 -13.94
C GLU A 736 -30.45 12.98 -12.56
N ASN A 737 -31.05 14.17 -12.46
CA ASN A 737 -31.34 14.79 -11.16
C ASN A 737 -32.42 14.02 -10.38
N ASN A 738 -33.44 13.49 -11.06
CA ASN A 738 -34.45 12.63 -10.45
C ASN A 738 -33.85 11.28 -9.98
N ALA A 739 -33.04 10.66 -10.83
CA ALA A 739 -32.29 9.45 -10.50
C ALA A 739 -31.32 9.68 -9.32
N GLY A 740 -30.61 10.81 -9.32
CA GLY A 740 -29.71 11.21 -8.24
C GLY A 740 -30.42 11.40 -6.91
N ASN A 741 -31.61 12.02 -6.90
CA ASN A 741 -32.42 12.16 -5.68
C ASN A 741 -32.92 10.79 -5.16
N ALA A 742 -33.33 9.89 -6.05
CA ALA A 742 -33.73 8.54 -5.68
C ALA A 742 -32.56 7.72 -5.11
N ALA A 743 -31.37 7.86 -5.71
CA ALA A 743 -30.14 7.25 -5.24
C ALA A 743 -29.69 7.83 -3.89
N ALA A 744 -29.81 9.14 -3.67
CA ALA A 744 -29.50 9.77 -2.40
C ALA A 744 -30.40 9.26 -1.27
N ALA A 745 -31.70 9.09 -1.52
CA ALA A 745 -32.63 8.50 -0.55
C ALA A 745 -32.30 7.02 -0.25
N LEU A 746 -31.78 6.29 -1.23
CA LEU A 746 -31.30 4.92 -1.06
C LEU A 746 -30.00 4.88 -0.23
N MET A 747 -29.05 5.75 -0.54
CA MET A 747 -27.78 5.87 0.18
C MET A 747 -27.98 6.29 1.63
N ALA A 748 -28.98 7.15 1.91
CA ALA A 748 -29.35 7.50 3.27
C ALA A 748 -29.84 6.29 4.10
N ARG A 749 -30.49 5.29 3.48
CA ARG A 749 -30.88 4.04 4.16
C ARG A 749 -29.73 3.08 4.41
N LEU A 750 -28.62 3.23 3.66
CA LEU A 750 -27.39 2.45 3.78
C LEU A 750 -26.36 3.11 4.69
N ALA A 751 -26.64 4.32 5.19
CA ALA A 751 -25.72 5.04 6.03
C ALA A 751 -25.35 4.17 7.25
N PRO A 752 -24.05 4.03 7.57
CA PRO A 752 -23.64 3.28 8.74
C PRO A 752 -24.27 3.90 9.99
N LYS A 753 -24.74 3.04 10.89
CA LYS A 753 -25.32 3.44 12.18
C LYS A 753 -24.35 3.14 13.29
N ALA A 754 -24.38 3.96 14.33
CA ALA A 754 -23.55 3.81 15.51
C ALA A 754 -24.43 3.84 16.77
N LYS A 755 -24.09 2.99 17.73
CA LYS A 755 -24.77 2.98 19.02
C LYS A 755 -24.07 3.95 19.97
N VAL A 756 -24.76 5.02 20.36
CA VAL A 756 -24.20 6.17 21.09
C VAL A 756 -24.88 6.34 22.45
N LEU A 757 -24.13 6.85 23.43
CA LEU A 757 -24.65 7.21 24.75
C LEU A 757 -24.90 8.73 24.81
N ARG A 758 -26.18 9.13 24.80
CA ARG A 758 -26.62 10.54 24.88
C ARG A 758 -27.68 10.71 25.96
N ASP A 759 -27.60 11.80 26.72
CA ASP A 759 -28.49 12.08 27.86
C ASP A 759 -28.59 10.87 28.85
N GLY A 760 -27.48 10.13 29.04
CA GLY A 760 -27.41 8.94 29.88
C GLY A 760 -28.15 7.70 29.35
N LYS A 761 -28.58 7.69 28.06
CA LYS A 761 -29.28 6.56 27.43
C LYS A 761 -28.59 6.11 26.14
N TRP A 762 -28.51 4.79 25.97
CA TRP A 762 -28.04 4.19 24.74
C TRP A 762 -29.10 4.29 23.64
N SER A 763 -28.75 4.93 22.53
CA SER A 763 -29.58 5.09 21.32
C SER A 763 -28.77 4.70 20.08
N GLU A 764 -29.45 4.42 18.98
CA GLU A 764 -28.82 4.06 17.71
C GLU A 764 -29.07 5.19 16.72
N GLU A 765 -27.99 5.87 16.34
CA GLU A 765 -28.01 7.11 15.55
C GLU A 765 -27.21 6.92 14.25
N ASP A 766 -27.46 7.77 13.26
CA ASP A 766 -26.70 7.74 12.01
C ASP A 766 -25.25 8.21 12.27
N ALA A 767 -24.26 7.47 11.74
CA ALA A 767 -22.84 7.75 11.98
C ALA A 767 -22.42 9.15 11.50
N SER A 768 -23.16 9.77 10.58
CA SER A 768 -22.90 11.14 10.13
C SER A 768 -23.13 12.21 11.19
N VAL A 769 -23.85 11.88 12.26
CA VAL A 769 -24.19 12.81 13.37
C VAL A 769 -23.27 12.61 14.57
N LEU A 770 -22.25 11.74 14.46
CA LEU A 770 -21.24 11.57 15.49
C LEU A 770 -20.38 12.83 15.60
N VAL A 771 -20.10 13.24 16.84
CA VAL A 771 -19.21 14.36 17.15
C VAL A 771 -18.02 13.92 18.01
N PRO A 772 -16.89 14.63 17.96
CA PRO A 772 -15.80 14.40 18.90
C PRO A 772 -16.28 14.47 20.35
N GLY A 773 -15.92 13.44 21.14
CA GLY A 773 -16.36 13.24 22.52
C GLY A 773 -17.60 12.37 22.70
N ASP A 774 -18.26 11.91 21.62
CA ASP A 774 -19.36 10.93 21.72
C ASP A 774 -18.83 9.59 22.29
N ILE A 775 -19.59 8.98 23.20
CA ILE A 775 -19.30 7.63 23.70
C ILE A 775 -20.10 6.63 22.86
N VAL A 776 -19.39 5.68 22.24
CA VAL A 776 -19.93 4.67 21.35
C VAL A 776 -19.72 3.27 21.90
N SER A 777 -20.70 2.38 21.69
CA SER A 777 -20.57 0.96 21.99
C SER A 777 -20.22 0.25 20.69
N ILE A 778 -19.02 -0.33 20.63
CA ILE A 778 -18.53 -1.08 19.46
C ILE A 778 -18.77 -2.54 19.73
N LYS A 779 -19.41 -3.23 18.78
CA LYS A 779 -19.62 -4.68 18.83
C LYS A 779 -18.79 -5.46 17.83
N LEU A 780 -18.72 -6.77 18.06
CA LEU A 780 -18.09 -7.70 17.14
C LEU A 780 -18.86 -7.68 15.81
N GLY A 781 -18.21 -7.16 14.77
CA GLY A 781 -18.79 -6.99 13.44
C GLY A 781 -19.25 -5.57 13.09
N ASP A 782 -19.22 -4.63 14.04
CA ASP A 782 -19.52 -3.22 13.75
C ASP A 782 -18.40 -2.57 12.93
N ILE A 783 -18.79 -1.71 11.98
CA ILE A 783 -17.86 -0.85 11.24
C ILE A 783 -17.53 0.34 12.14
N ILE A 784 -16.24 0.56 12.41
CA ILE A 784 -15.78 1.70 13.21
C ILE A 784 -16.08 3.00 12.44
N PRO A 785 -16.99 3.86 12.93
CA PRO A 785 -17.52 4.98 12.13
C PRO A 785 -16.65 6.25 12.19
N ALA A 786 -15.71 6.31 13.13
CA ALA A 786 -14.85 7.45 13.41
C ALA A 786 -13.62 7.00 14.22
N ASP A 787 -12.54 7.78 14.24
CA ASP A 787 -11.38 7.48 15.06
C ASP A 787 -11.79 7.50 16.54
N ALA A 788 -11.61 6.39 17.25
CA ALA A 788 -12.14 6.20 18.59
C ALA A 788 -11.13 5.55 19.53
N ARG A 789 -11.21 5.89 20.82
CA ARG A 789 -10.37 5.39 21.89
C ARG A 789 -11.14 4.42 22.77
N LEU A 790 -10.61 3.21 22.96
CA LEU A 790 -11.18 2.20 23.86
C LEU A 790 -11.10 2.66 25.33
N LEU A 791 -12.17 2.45 26.11
CA LEU A 791 -12.29 2.84 27.52
C LEU A 791 -11.93 1.71 28.48
N GLU A 792 -12.88 0.83 28.77
CA GLU A 792 -12.77 -0.25 29.75
C GLU A 792 -13.28 -1.55 29.11
N GLY A 793 -12.50 -2.64 29.20
CA GLY A 793 -12.87 -3.95 28.62
C GLY A 793 -11.69 -4.91 28.46
N ASP A 794 -11.98 -6.17 28.16
CA ASP A 794 -10.95 -7.15 27.80
C ASP A 794 -10.26 -6.71 26.48
N PRO A 795 -8.95 -6.94 26.29
CA PRO A 795 -8.23 -6.50 25.09
C PRO A 795 -8.90 -6.99 23.79
N LEU A 796 -9.30 -6.04 22.94
CA LEU A 796 -9.85 -6.33 21.62
C LEU A 796 -8.72 -6.66 20.65
N LYS A 797 -8.90 -7.68 19.81
CA LYS A 797 -8.12 -7.77 18.58
C LYS A 797 -8.94 -7.10 17.49
N ILE A 798 -8.63 -5.84 17.19
CA ILE A 798 -9.10 -5.22 15.97
C ILE A 798 -8.30 -5.86 14.83
N ASP A 799 -8.87 -6.85 14.16
CA ASP A 799 -8.65 -7.00 12.73
C ASP A 799 -9.90 -6.55 11.94
N GLN A 800 -10.77 -5.73 12.57
CA GLN A 800 -12.02 -6.25 13.15
C GLN A 800 -11.90 -7.24 14.35
N GLN A 801 -12.64 -6.95 15.45
CA GLN A 801 -13.41 -7.87 16.34
C GLN A 801 -13.18 -7.89 17.88
N GLY A 802 -14.23 -7.44 18.60
CA GLY A 802 -14.61 -7.68 20.02
C GLY A 802 -15.70 -6.66 20.43
N GLU A 803 -16.24 -6.72 21.65
CA GLU A 803 -17.25 -5.75 22.15
C GLU A 803 -16.66 -4.87 23.27
N ILE A 804 -16.48 -3.56 23.03
CA ILE A 804 -15.94 -2.59 24.02
C ILE A 804 -16.57 -1.20 23.82
N GLU A 805 -16.66 -0.43 24.90
CA GLU A 805 -17.05 1.00 24.88
C GLU A 805 -15.87 1.89 24.48
N ALA A 806 -16.07 2.83 23.58
CA ALA A 806 -15.04 3.73 23.07
C ALA A 806 -15.52 5.19 23.01
N VAL A 807 -14.59 6.14 23.05
CA VAL A 807 -14.84 7.58 22.88
C VAL A 807 -14.37 8.02 21.50
N VAL A 808 -15.23 8.67 20.72
CA VAL A 808 -14.88 9.24 19.42
C VAL A 808 -13.93 10.42 19.63
N ILE A 809 -12.76 10.37 18.99
CA ILE A 809 -11.69 11.37 19.09
C ILE A 809 -11.75 12.35 17.92
N ALA A 810 -12.01 11.84 16.71
CA ALA A 810 -12.03 12.66 15.50
C ALA A 810 -13.08 12.15 14.50
N THR A 811 -13.73 13.08 13.81
CA THR A 811 -14.79 12.82 12.82
C THR A 811 -14.47 13.45 11.46
N GLY A 812 -15.03 12.89 10.40
CA GLY A 812 -15.04 13.43 9.05
C GLY A 812 -13.65 13.55 8.43
N VAL A 813 -13.28 14.78 8.04
CA VAL A 813 -12.02 15.12 7.35
C VAL A 813 -10.79 14.98 8.27
N HIS A 814 -11.00 14.93 9.59
CA HIS A 814 -9.92 14.82 10.57
C HIS A 814 -9.45 13.38 10.79
N ILE A 815 -10.23 12.40 10.34
CA ILE A 815 -9.87 10.97 10.33
C ILE A 815 -8.70 10.77 9.35
N PHE A 816 -7.77 9.86 9.66
CA PHE A 816 -6.63 9.53 8.79
C PHE A 816 -7.03 9.28 7.33
N PHE A 817 -8.14 8.54 7.12
CA PHE A 817 -8.69 8.27 5.80
C PHE A 817 -9.27 9.51 5.09
N GLY A 818 -9.85 10.47 5.84
CA GLY A 818 -10.34 11.74 5.30
C GLY A 818 -9.21 12.66 4.82
N LYS A 819 -8.10 12.70 5.57
CA LYS A 819 -6.86 13.41 5.15
C LYS A 819 -6.23 12.75 3.91
N ALA A 820 -6.24 11.43 3.83
CA ALA A 820 -5.73 10.68 2.68
C ALA A 820 -6.63 10.82 1.43
N ALA A 821 -7.96 10.86 1.59
CA ALA A 821 -8.91 11.01 0.50
C ALA A 821 -8.78 12.35 -0.25
N HIS A 822 -8.34 13.41 0.45
CA HIS A 822 -8.07 14.71 -0.17
C HIS A 822 -6.92 14.70 -1.20
N LEU A 823 -6.07 13.67 -1.16
CA LEU A 823 -4.96 13.44 -2.10
C LEU A 823 -5.34 12.47 -3.24
N VAL A 824 -6.50 11.82 -3.17
CA VAL A 824 -7.00 10.91 -4.20
C VAL A 824 -8.05 11.64 -5.02
N GLU A 825 -7.60 12.47 -5.96
CA GLU A 825 -8.45 12.90 -7.07
C GLU A 825 -8.15 12.06 -8.31
N ASN A 826 -9.22 11.47 -8.84
CA ASN A 826 -9.31 10.63 -10.05
C ASN A 826 -8.89 9.17 -9.94
N THR A 827 -9.53 8.41 -9.04
CA THR A 827 -9.84 6.99 -9.32
C THR A 827 -11.09 6.88 -10.20
N THR A 828 -11.07 7.51 -11.39
CA THR A 828 -11.98 7.11 -12.46
C THR A 828 -11.39 5.88 -13.13
N HIS A 829 -11.39 4.74 -12.44
CA HIS A 829 -11.48 3.48 -13.16
C HIS A 829 -12.74 3.60 -14.03
N VAL A 830 -12.55 3.62 -15.35
CA VAL A 830 -13.67 3.60 -16.29
C VAL A 830 -14.36 2.26 -16.09
N GLY A 831 -15.42 2.25 -15.29
CA GLY A 831 -16.17 1.03 -14.97
C GLY A 831 -16.62 0.32 -16.24
N HIS A 832 -16.74 -1.01 -16.19
CA HIS A 832 -17.11 -1.85 -17.34
C HIS A 832 -18.28 -1.27 -18.14
N PHE A 833 -19.34 -0.83 -17.43
CA PHE A 833 -20.50 -0.18 -18.04
C PHE A 833 -20.16 1.06 -18.91
N GLN A 834 -19.26 1.93 -18.45
CA GLN A 834 -18.82 3.10 -19.21
C GLN A 834 -18.00 2.70 -20.45
N GLN A 835 -17.26 1.59 -20.39
CA GLN A 835 -16.53 1.03 -21.53
C GLN A 835 -17.48 0.41 -22.56
N VAL A 836 -18.50 -0.33 -22.10
CA VAL A 836 -19.57 -0.87 -22.96
C VAL A 836 -20.33 0.26 -23.64
N LEU A 837 -20.69 1.30 -22.88
CA LEU A 837 -21.36 2.49 -23.41
C LEU A 837 -20.53 3.20 -24.48
N THR A 838 -19.22 3.36 -24.21
CA THR A 838 -18.26 3.93 -25.18
C THR A 838 -18.13 3.04 -26.42
N SER A 839 -18.14 1.72 -26.26
CA SER A 839 -18.04 0.76 -27.36
C SER A 839 -19.28 0.79 -28.27
N ILE A 840 -20.48 0.88 -27.69
CA ILE A 840 -21.73 1.06 -28.46
C ILE A 840 -21.70 2.42 -29.18
N GLY A 841 -21.26 3.48 -28.50
CA GLY A 841 -21.07 4.80 -29.12
C GLY A 841 -20.12 4.76 -30.32
N ASN A 842 -18.97 4.09 -30.16
CA ASN A 842 -17.98 3.89 -31.22
C ASN A 842 -18.56 3.10 -32.39
N PHE A 843 -19.33 2.03 -32.14
CA PHE A 843 -19.99 1.26 -33.20
C PHE A 843 -20.94 2.13 -34.04
N CYS A 844 -21.74 2.98 -33.39
CA CYS A 844 -22.63 3.91 -34.08
C CYS A 844 -21.85 4.94 -34.91
N ILE A 845 -20.79 5.55 -34.34
CA ILE A 845 -19.94 6.51 -35.06
C ILE A 845 -19.27 5.86 -36.26
N CYS A 846 -18.72 4.65 -36.11
CA CYS A 846 -18.12 3.90 -37.21
C CYS A 846 -19.15 3.56 -38.31
N SER A 847 -20.38 3.19 -37.94
CA SER A 847 -21.45 2.90 -38.90
C SER A 847 -21.85 4.14 -39.70
N ILE A 848 -21.92 5.30 -39.05
CA ILE A 848 -22.17 6.60 -39.70
C ILE A 848 -21.00 6.94 -40.63
N ALA A 849 -19.76 6.80 -40.18
CA ALA A 849 -18.58 7.09 -41.01
C ALA A 849 -18.54 6.22 -42.27
N ILE A 850 -18.84 4.92 -42.16
CA ILE A 850 -18.97 4.01 -43.30
C ILE A 850 -20.08 4.47 -44.24
N GLY A 851 -21.26 4.81 -43.70
CA GLY A 851 -22.38 5.32 -44.50
C GLY A 851 -22.05 6.64 -45.22
N MET A 852 -21.34 7.57 -44.56
CA MET A 852 -20.88 8.81 -45.16
C MET A 852 -19.89 8.55 -46.30
N ILE A 853 -18.93 7.63 -46.10
CA ILE A 853 -17.97 7.25 -47.14
C ILE A 853 -18.68 6.64 -48.35
N ILE A 854 -19.67 5.76 -48.13
CA ILE A 854 -20.47 5.16 -49.21
C ILE A 854 -21.25 6.23 -49.98
N GLU A 855 -21.94 7.14 -49.29
CA GLU A 855 -22.66 8.25 -49.92
C GLU A 855 -21.70 9.15 -50.72
N ILE A 856 -20.54 9.52 -50.16
CA ILE A 856 -19.52 10.31 -50.85
C ILE A 856 -19.05 9.61 -52.13
N ILE A 857 -18.78 8.29 -52.08
CA ILE A 857 -18.41 7.50 -53.26
C ILE A 857 -19.53 7.47 -54.31
N VAL A 858 -20.79 7.33 -53.88
CA VAL A 858 -21.96 7.33 -54.79
C VAL A 858 -22.18 8.70 -55.43
N ILE A 859 -22.01 9.78 -54.66
CA ILE A 859 -22.12 11.18 -55.08
C ILE A 859 -21.09 11.49 -56.18
N TYR A 860 -19.82 11.13 -55.97
CA TYR A 860 -18.73 11.43 -56.91
C TYR A 860 -18.55 10.39 -58.02
N GLY A 861 -19.01 9.16 -57.83
CA GLY A 861 -18.66 8.02 -58.70
C GLY A 861 -19.75 7.52 -59.65
N VAL A 862 -21.04 7.56 -59.29
CA VAL A 862 -22.05 6.74 -59.99
C VAL A 862 -23.21 7.52 -60.61
N HIS A 863 -23.73 8.57 -59.97
CA HIS A 863 -25.00 9.21 -60.43
C HIS A 863 -24.91 10.71 -60.76
N GLY A 864 -23.76 11.36 -60.61
CA GLY A 864 -23.62 12.79 -60.89
C GLY A 864 -24.61 13.65 -60.09
N TYR A 865 -24.86 13.28 -58.83
CA TYR A 865 -25.71 14.05 -57.93
C TYR A 865 -25.12 15.45 -57.73
N GLY A 866 -25.99 16.45 -57.63
CA GLY A 866 -25.56 17.80 -57.28
C GLY A 866 -24.87 17.78 -55.91
N TYR A 867 -23.68 18.36 -55.82
CA TYR A 867 -22.85 18.46 -54.59
C TYR A 867 -23.66 18.83 -53.34
N ARG A 868 -24.69 19.68 -53.50
CA ARG A 868 -25.58 20.10 -52.41
C ARG A 868 -26.52 18.99 -51.91
N ASN A 869 -27.19 18.27 -52.80
CA ASN A 869 -28.09 17.15 -52.43
C ASN A 869 -27.30 16.01 -51.76
N GLY A 870 -26.04 15.83 -52.15
CA GLY A 870 -25.14 14.87 -51.52
C GLY A 870 -24.83 15.22 -50.05
N ILE A 871 -24.68 16.51 -49.73
CA ILE A 871 -24.42 16.92 -48.35
C ILE A 871 -25.70 16.88 -47.50
N ASP A 872 -26.88 17.14 -48.07
CA ASP A 872 -28.16 16.96 -47.36
C ASP A 872 -28.32 15.50 -46.90
N ASN A 873 -27.94 14.51 -47.73
CA ASN A 873 -27.91 13.09 -47.34
C ASN A 873 -26.92 12.83 -46.18
N LEU A 874 -25.73 13.45 -46.20
CA LEU A 874 -24.75 13.33 -45.13
C LEU A 874 -25.27 13.93 -43.82
N LEU A 875 -25.98 15.06 -43.88
CA LEU A 875 -26.59 15.72 -42.72
C LEU A 875 -27.68 14.83 -42.11
N VAL A 876 -28.53 14.21 -42.95
CA VAL A 876 -29.55 13.26 -42.49
C VAL A 876 -28.93 12.04 -41.80
N LEU A 877 -27.82 11.52 -42.32
CA LEU A 877 -27.10 10.40 -41.71
C LEU A 877 -26.53 10.77 -40.34
N LEU A 878 -26.01 11.99 -40.18
CA LEU A 878 -25.50 12.51 -38.91
C LEU A 878 -26.62 12.75 -37.90
N ILE A 879 -27.71 13.42 -38.29
CA ILE A 879 -28.82 13.74 -37.38
C ILE A 879 -29.57 12.47 -36.95
N GLY A 880 -29.81 11.54 -37.88
CA GLY A 880 -30.59 10.32 -37.62
C GLY A 880 -29.78 9.17 -37.03
N GLY A 881 -28.47 9.13 -37.28
CA GLY A 881 -27.60 8.01 -36.88
C GLY A 881 -27.09 8.08 -35.44
N ILE A 882 -27.09 9.26 -34.82
CA ILE A 882 -26.47 9.47 -33.50
C ILE A 882 -27.49 9.26 -32.39
N PRO A 883 -27.34 8.21 -31.55
CA PRO A 883 -28.29 7.95 -30.46
C PRO A 883 -27.92 8.77 -29.21
N ILE A 884 -28.09 10.09 -29.27
CA ILE A 884 -27.65 11.02 -28.20
C ILE A 884 -28.36 10.73 -26.85
N ALA A 885 -29.57 10.16 -26.89
CA ALA A 885 -30.34 9.81 -25.69
C ALA A 885 -29.87 8.50 -25.03
N MET A 886 -29.11 7.64 -25.72
CA MET A 886 -28.80 6.29 -25.26
C MET A 886 -28.03 6.25 -23.93
N PRO A 887 -26.94 7.02 -23.72
CA PRO A 887 -26.25 7.13 -22.43
C PRO A 887 -27.19 7.44 -21.26
N THR A 888 -28.08 8.42 -21.46
CA THR A 888 -29.04 8.84 -20.44
C THR A 888 -30.06 7.75 -20.16
N VAL A 889 -30.63 7.13 -21.20
CA VAL A 889 -31.65 6.08 -21.05
C VAL A 889 -31.10 4.90 -20.26
N LEU A 890 -29.87 4.43 -20.56
CA LEU A 890 -29.29 3.31 -19.83
C LEU A 890 -28.97 3.69 -18.37
N SER A 891 -28.38 4.87 -18.14
CA SER A 891 -28.08 5.37 -16.78
C SER A 891 -29.34 5.45 -15.91
N VAL A 892 -30.42 6.02 -16.45
CA VAL A 892 -31.71 6.14 -15.76
C VAL A 892 -32.34 4.77 -15.52
N THR A 893 -32.23 3.85 -16.49
CA THR A 893 -32.76 2.48 -16.34
C THR A 893 -32.08 1.75 -15.18
N MET A 894 -30.76 1.90 -15.02
CA MET A 894 -30.02 1.34 -13.89
C MET A 894 -30.45 1.96 -12.56
N ALA A 895 -30.61 3.28 -12.49
CA ALA A 895 -31.08 3.96 -11.28
C ALA A 895 -32.48 3.50 -10.87
N ILE A 896 -33.41 3.36 -11.84
CA ILE A 896 -34.76 2.84 -11.59
C ILE A 896 -34.71 1.37 -11.17
N GLY A 897 -33.85 0.56 -11.79
CA GLY A 897 -33.64 -0.84 -11.44
C GLY A 897 -33.16 -1.00 -9.99
N SER A 898 -32.18 -0.19 -9.58
CA SER A 898 -31.67 -0.09 -8.22
C SER A 898 -32.79 0.27 -7.23
N HIS A 899 -33.63 1.25 -7.58
CA HIS A 899 -34.78 1.63 -6.76
C HIS A 899 -35.81 0.50 -6.62
N LYS A 900 -36.14 -0.21 -7.71
CA LYS A 900 -37.07 -1.36 -7.68
C LYS A 900 -36.54 -2.51 -6.81
N LEU A 901 -35.25 -2.82 -6.89
CA LEU A 901 -34.63 -3.83 -6.05
C LEU A 901 -34.72 -3.46 -4.57
N SER A 902 -34.54 -2.17 -4.24
CA SER A 902 -34.70 -1.68 -2.87
C SER A 902 -36.11 -1.88 -2.33
N GLN A 903 -37.14 -1.65 -3.14
CA GLN A 903 -38.52 -1.94 -2.77
C GLN A 903 -38.77 -3.43 -2.52
N GLN A 904 -37.98 -4.31 -3.16
CA GLN A 904 -38.00 -5.76 -2.96
C GLN A 904 -37.11 -6.22 -1.79
N GLY A 905 -36.47 -5.29 -1.06
CA GLY A 905 -35.60 -5.60 0.08
C GLY A 905 -34.14 -5.88 -0.28
N ALA A 906 -33.74 -5.70 -1.54
CA ALA A 906 -32.37 -5.85 -2.01
C ALA A 906 -31.74 -4.48 -2.31
N ILE A 907 -30.70 -4.08 -1.58
CA ILE A 907 -30.09 -2.77 -1.77
C ILE A 907 -28.80 -2.89 -2.58
N THR A 908 -28.74 -2.23 -3.74
CA THR A 908 -27.56 -2.22 -4.61
C THR A 908 -26.58 -1.13 -4.16
N LYS A 909 -25.45 -1.52 -3.57
CA LYS A 909 -24.36 -0.57 -3.23
C LYS A 909 -23.70 0.02 -4.48
N ARG A 910 -23.58 -0.76 -5.56
CA ARG A 910 -23.10 -0.35 -6.89
C ARG A 910 -24.24 -0.46 -7.91
N MET A 911 -24.53 0.60 -8.66
CA MET A 911 -25.59 0.56 -9.68
C MET A 911 -25.26 -0.43 -10.83
N THR A 912 -23.98 -0.62 -11.13
CA THR A 912 -23.50 -1.59 -12.14
C THR A 912 -23.72 -3.04 -11.72
N ALA A 913 -23.97 -3.33 -10.43
CA ALA A 913 -24.24 -4.69 -9.96
C ALA A 913 -25.51 -5.30 -10.57
N ILE A 914 -26.39 -4.49 -11.17
CA ILE A 914 -27.56 -4.98 -11.89
C ILE A 914 -27.15 -5.80 -13.12
N GLU A 915 -26.06 -5.43 -13.80
CA GLU A 915 -25.48 -6.20 -14.89
C GLU A 915 -24.93 -7.54 -14.36
N GLU A 916 -24.15 -7.48 -13.28
CA GLU A 916 -23.57 -8.65 -12.60
C GLU A 916 -24.67 -9.63 -12.11
N MET A 917 -25.76 -9.12 -11.55
CA MET A 917 -26.91 -9.95 -11.12
C MET A 917 -27.67 -10.57 -12.30
N ALA A 918 -27.70 -9.89 -13.45
CA ALA A 918 -28.38 -10.39 -14.64
C ALA A 918 -27.58 -11.51 -15.33
N GLY A 919 -26.25 -11.45 -15.27
CA GLY A 919 -25.33 -12.48 -15.80
C GLY A 919 -24.95 -13.58 -14.81
N MET A 920 -25.57 -13.64 -13.64
CA MET A 920 -25.17 -14.57 -12.58
C MET A 920 -25.53 -16.02 -12.92
N ASP A 921 -24.51 -16.87 -13.12
CA ASP A 921 -24.69 -18.31 -13.38
C ASP A 921 -24.58 -19.19 -12.12
N VAL A 922 -23.83 -18.75 -11.11
CA VAL A 922 -23.59 -19.51 -9.87
C VAL A 922 -23.78 -18.60 -8.64
N LEU A 923 -24.60 -19.06 -7.69
CA LEU A 923 -24.80 -18.40 -6.40
C LEU A 923 -24.18 -19.24 -5.28
N CYS A 924 -23.09 -18.75 -4.69
CA CYS A 924 -22.46 -19.36 -3.52
C CYS A 924 -23.13 -18.82 -2.25
N SER A 925 -23.91 -19.67 -1.58
CA SER A 925 -24.72 -19.26 -0.43
C SER A 925 -24.23 -19.89 0.88
N ASP A 926 -23.99 -19.04 1.88
CA ASP A 926 -23.72 -19.52 3.24
C ASP A 926 -24.95 -20.27 3.80
N LYS A 927 -24.71 -21.47 4.31
CA LYS A 927 -25.72 -22.27 4.99
C LYS A 927 -26.38 -21.48 6.12
N THR A 928 -25.57 -20.86 6.99
CA THR A 928 -26.07 -20.25 8.23
C THR A 928 -26.67 -18.89 7.92
N GLY A 929 -27.92 -18.67 8.30
CA GLY A 929 -28.58 -17.37 8.12
C GLY A 929 -29.16 -17.15 6.71
N THR A 930 -28.60 -17.72 5.64
CA THR A 930 -29.23 -17.67 4.30
C THR A 930 -30.12 -18.89 4.06
N LEU A 931 -29.58 -20.10 4.12
CA LEU A 931 -30.35 -21.33 3.84
C LEU A 931 -31.12 -21.84 5.08
N THR A 932 -30.62 -21.54 6.28
CA THR A 932 -31.24 -21.90 7.57
C THR A 932 -31.72 -20.69 8.36
N LEU A 933 -32.59 -20.94 9.35
CA LEU A 933 -33.21 -19.88 10.14
C LEU A 933 -32.26 -19.23 11.14
N ASN A 934 -31.12 -19.86 11.44
CA ASN A 934 -30.22 -19.45 12.53
C ASN A 934 -30.95 -19.31 13.88
N LYS A 935 -31.96 -20.15 14.10
CA LYS A 935 -32.71 -20.31 15.36
C LYS A 935 -32.47 -21.73 15.84
N LEU A 936 -31.37 -21.89 16.57
CA LEU A 936 -30.92 -23.20 17.02
C LEU A 936 -31.88 -23.76 18.06
N THR A 937 -32.01 -25.08 18.06
CA THR A 937 -32.82 -25.81 19.05
C THR A 937 -32.01 -26.97 19.61
N VAL A 938 -32.19 -27.27 20.89
CA VAL A 938 -31.49 -28.34 21.59
C VAL A 938 -32.50 -29.32 22.13
N ASP A 939 -32.28 -30.61 21.86
CA ASP A 939 -33.06 -31.68 22.47
C ASP A 939 -32.38 -32.16 23.76
N LYS A 940 -33.06 -31.96 24.90
CA LYS A 940 -32.57 -32.36 26.24
C LYS A 940 -32.29 -33.86 26.34
N GLU A 941 -33.05 -34.70 25.64
CA GLU A 941 -32.89 -36.15 25.74
C GLU A 941 -31.58 -36.63 25.11
N MET A 942 -31.07 -35.89 24.12
CA MET A 942 -29.87 -36.24 23.35
C MET A 942 -28.56 -35.72 23.95
N ILE A 943 -28.61 -34.99 25.07
CA ILE A 943 -27.41 -34.52 25.78
C ILE A 943 -26.65 -35.71 26.36
N GLU A 944 -25.34 -35.76 26.12
CA GLU A 944 -24.42 -36.76 26.68
C GLU A 944 -23.52 -36.15 27.76
N VAL A 945 -23.46 -36.80 28.93
CA VAL A 945 -22.72 -36.31 30.10
C VAL A 945 -21.55 -37.24 30.42
N PHE A 946 -20.37 -36.68 30.62
CA PHE A 946 -19.12 -37.40 30.86
C PHE A 946 -18.64 -37.28 32.32
N ALA A 947 -18.98 -36.19 33.01
CA ALA A 947 -18.62 -35.97 34.41
C ALA A 947 -19.46 -36.83 35.38
N LYS A 948 -18.81 -37.43 36.38
CA LYS A 948 -19.49 -38.27 37.38
C LYS A 948 -20.29 -37.40 38.35
N GLY A 949 -21.56 -37.72 38.56
CA GLY A 949 -22.43 -37.04 39.53
C GLY A 949 -23.12 -35.76 39.00
N VAL A 950 -23.04 -35.48 37.70
CA VAL A 950 -23.72 -34.34 37.05
C VAL A 950 -24.95 -34.83 36.28
N GLY A 951 -26.13 -34.26 36.56
CA GLY A 951 -27.37 -34.54 35.82
C GLY A 951 -27.56 -33.63 34.60
N LYS A 952 -28.40 -34.02 33.64
CA LYS A 952 -28.66 -33.24 32.39
C LYS A 952 -29.21 -31.83 32.66
N ASP A 953 -30.09 -31.67 33.65
CA ASP A 953 -30.62 -30.34 34.01
C ASP A 953 -29.54 -29.39 34.53
N LEU A 954 -28.57 -29.93 35.28
CA LEU A 954 -27.44 -29.15 35.77
C LEU A 954 -26.52 -28.73 34.62
N VAL A 955 -26.36 -29.55 33.58
CA VAL A 955 -25.61 -29.20 32.37
C VAL A 955 -26.27 -28.04 31.62
N VAL A 956 -27.59 -28.09 31.44
CA VAL A 956 -28.35 -27.00 30.81
C VAL A 956 -28.19 -25.71 31.60
N LEU A 957 -28.26 -25.77 32.93
CA LEU A 957 -28.04 -24.62 33.79
C LEU A 957 -26.62 -24.06 33.67
N MET A 958 -25.60 -24.93 33.60
CA MET A 958 -24.20 -24.50 33.38
C MET A 958 -24.00 -23.85 32.02
N ALA A 959 -24.62 -24.39 30.97
CA ALA A 959 -24.58 -23.82 29.63
C ALA A 959 -25.29 -22.46 29.58
N ALA A 960 -26.44 -22.32 30.25
CA ALA A 960 -27.17 -21.06 30.36
C ALA A 960 -26.41 -20.02 31.20
N ARG A 961 -25.70 -20.43 32.26
CA ARG A 961 -24.77 -19.57 33.00
C ARG A 961 -23.67 -19.02 32.11
N ALA A 962 -23.06 -19.86 31.28
CA ALA A 962 -22.08 -19.43 30.28
C ALA A 962 -22.68 -18.67 29.08
N SER A 963 -23.97 -18.34 29.08
CA SER A 963 -24.65 -17.56 28.03
C SER A 963 -24.88 -16.11 28.47
N ARG A 964 -24.96 -15.21 27.48
CA ARG A 964 -25.39 -13.82 27.67
C ARG A 964 -26.90 -13.78 27.95
N MET A 965 -27.32 -12.85 28.80
CA MET A 965 -28.74 -12.65 29.12
C MET A 965 -29.38 -11.56 28.27
N GLU A 966 -28.60 -10.56 27.87
CA GLU A 966 -29.00 -9.43 27.03
C GLU A 966 -28.26 -9.50 25.68
N ASN A 967 -28.92 -9.08 24.60
CA ASN A 967 -28.38 -9.13 23.22
C ASN A 967 -27.82 -10.51 22.84
N GLN A 968 -28.67 -11.54 22.94
CA GLN A 968 -28.29 -12.95 22.83
C GLN A 968 -27.97 -13.38 21.39
N ASP A 969 -26.88 -14.11 21.21
CA ASP A 969 -26.60 -14.83 19.98
C ASP A 969 -27.58 -16.01 19.78
N ALA A 970 -27.66 -16.55 18.56
CA ALA A 970 -28.55 -17.65 18.24
C ALA A 970 -28.35 -18.91 19.13
N ILE A 971 -27.10 -19.20 19.50
CA ILE A 971 -26.75 -20.31 20.41
C ILE A 971 -27.20 -19.99 21.84
N ASP A 972 -26.98 -18.76 22.29
CA ASP A 972 -27.32 -18.30 23.64
C ASP A 972 -28.83 -18.31 23.85
N CYS A 973 -29.57 -17.81 22.86
CA CYS A 973 -31.02 -17.83 22.85
C CYS A 973 -31.57 -19.26 22.90
N ALA A 974 -30.98 -20.18 22.11
CA ALA A 974 -31.36 -21.58 22.13
C ALA A 974 -31.18 -22.21 23.52
N ILE A 975 -30.04 -21.98 24.17
CA ILE A 975 -29.72 -22.55 25.49
C ILE A 975 -30.59 -21.93 26.59
N VAL A 976 -30.74 -20.60 26.60
CA VAL A 976 -31.56 -19.89 27.61
C VAL A 976 -33.03 -20.29 27.49
N SER A 977 -33.53 -20.53 26.27
CA SER A 977 -34.90 -21.00 26.05
C SER A 977 -35.17 -22.42 26.57
N MET A 978 -34.13 -23.20 26.91
CA MET A 978 -34.28 -24.52 27.53
C MET A 978 -34.64 -24.45 29.01
N LEU A 979 -34.41 -23.31 29.67
CA LEU A 979 -34.81 -23.08 31.06
C LEU A 979 -36.29 -22.73 31.13
N ALA A 980 -36.95 -23.12 32.22
CA ALA A 980 -38.36 -22.78 32.43
C ALA A 980 -38.54 -21.27 32.67
N ASP A 981 -37.59 -20.65 33.40
CA ASP A 981 -37.47 -19.21 33.57
C ASP A 981 -36.02 -18.80 33.29
N PRO A 982 -35.77 -17.87 32.34
CA PRO A 982 -34.43 -17.32 32.08
C PRO A 982 -33.73 -16.78 33.33
N LYS A 983 -34.48 -16.31 34.35
CA LYS A 983 -33.92 -15.80 35.60
C LYS A 983 -33.15 -16.86 36.40
N GLU A 984 -33.46 -18.14 36.21
CA GLU A 984 -32.74 -19.23 36.87
C GLU A 984 -31.26 -19.26 36.50
N ALA A 985 -30.89 -18.79 35.29
CA ALA A 985 -29.50 -18.76 34.84
C ALA A 985 -28.59 -17.90 35.73
N ARG A 986 -29.14 -16.87 36.41
CA ARG A 986 -28.39 -15.95 37.29
C ARG A 986 -28.83 -16.02 38.76
N ALA A 987 -29.79 -16.89 39.11
CA ALA A 987 -30.30 -17.02 40.46
C ALA A 987 -29.23 -17.58 41.43
N GLY A 988 -29.04 -16.91 42.57
CA GLY A 988 -28.19 -17.39 43.66
C GLY A 988 -26.68 -17.34 43.40
N ILE A 989 -26.24 -16.64 42.36
CA ILE A 989 -24.83 -16.46 42.01
C ILE A 989 -24.49 -14.98 41.83
N LYS A 990 -23.26 -14.60 42.20
CA LYS A 990 -22.72 -13.27 41.92
C LYS A 990 -21.76 -13.37 40.74
N GLU A 991 -22.12 -12.78 39.61
CA GLU A 991 -21.27 -12.70 38.42
C GLU A 991 -20.03 -11.83 38.70
N VAL A 992 -18.85 -12.33 38.33
CA VAL A 992 -17.55 -11.67 38.57
C VAL A 992 -16.91 -11.21 37.26
N HIS A 993 -16.94 -12.06 36.24
CA HIS A 993 -16.41 -11.79 34.91
C HIS A 993 -17.04 -12.74 33.88
N PHE A 994 -17.36 -12.22 32.70
CA PHE A 994 -17.87 -12.99 31.58
C PHE A 994 -16.92 -12.84 30.39
N LEU A 995 -16.36 -13.95 29.93
CA LEU A 995 -15.55 -14.04 28.73
C LEU A 995 -16.47 -14.24 27.51
N PRO A 996 -16.55 -13.27 26.59
CA PRO A 996 -17.40 -13.36 25.40
C PRO A 996 -16.83 -14.31 24.34
N PHE A 997 -17.65 -14.60 23.32
CA PHE A 997 -17.25 -15.50 22.24
C PHE A 997 -16.15 -14.85 21.38
N ASN A 998 -15.06 -15.58 21.18
CA ASN A 998 -13.99 -15.22 20.24
C ASN A 998 -13.87 -16.30 19.16
N PRO A 999 -13.83 -15.98 17.85
CA PRO A 999 -13.67 -16.98 16.78
C PRO A 999 -12.39 -17.82 16.85
N THR A 1000 -11.34 -17.32 17.50
CA THR A 1000 -10.08 -18.04 17.71
C THR A 1000 -10.22 -19.05 18.85
N ASP A 1001 -10.74 -18.61 20.00
CA ASP A 1001 -10.90 -19.46 21.18
C ASP A 1001 -12.14 -20.37 21.09
N LYS A 1002 -13.09 -20.00 20.23
CA LYS A 1002 -14.41 -20.62 19.99
C LYS A 1002 -15.15 -21.00 21.28
N ARG A 1003 -15.04 -20.18 22.33
CA ARG A 1003 -15.66 -20.43 23.63
C ARG A 1003 -16.14 -19.14 24.30
N THR A 1004 -17.04 -19.30 25.26
CA THR A 1004 -17.48 -18.30 26.23
C THR A 1004 -17.28 -18.88 27.62
N ALA A 1005 -17.11 -18.03 28.64
CA ALA A 1005 -17.01 -18.49 30.02
C ALA A 1005 -17.63 -17.49 30.99
N LEU A 1006 -18.24 -17.99 32.06
CA LEU A 1006 -18.69 -17.18 33.18
C LEU A 1006 -17.92 -17.58 34.44
N THR A 1007 -17.33 -16.59 35.10
CA THR A 1007 -16.77 -16.71 36.45
C THR A 1007 -17.77 -16.12 37.45
N TYR A 1008 -18.19 -16.90 38.45
CA TYR A 1008 -19.17 -16.49 39.44
C TYR A 1008 -18.83 -17.01 40.83
N ILE A 1009 -19.34 -16.32 41.86
CA ILE A 1009 -19.27 -16.74 43.26
C ILE A 1009 -20.62 -17.33 43.65
N ASP A 1010 -20.62 -18.53 44.21
CA ASP A 1010 -21.82 -19.19 44.73
C ASP A 1010 -22.23 -18.66 46.12
N GLY A 1011 -23.40 -19.08 46.61
CA GLY A 1011 -23.89 -18.67 47.94
C GLY A 1011 -23.04 -19.17 49.11
N ALA A 1012 -22.10 -20.10 48.90
CA ALA A 1012 -21.16 -20.59 49.90
C ALA A 1012 -19.83 -19.80 49.88
N GLY A 1013 -19.69 -18.83 48.97
CA GLY A 1013 -18.48 -18.02 48.83
C GLY A 1013 -17.40 -18.66 47.96
N ASN A 1014 -17.66 -19.81 47.32
CA ASN A 1014 -16.71 -20.47 46.43
C ASN A 1014 -16.80 -19.87 45.02
N MET A 1015 -15.65 -19.70 44.38
CA MET A 1015 -15.57 -19.17 43.02
C MET A 1015 -15.52 -20.31 42.00
N HIS A 1016 -16.46 -20.32 41.08
CA HIS A 1016 -16.60 -21.30 40.01
C HIS A 1016 -16.47 -20.63 38.65
N ARG A 1017 -15.92 -21.39 37.69
CA ARG A 1017 -15.86 -20.98 36.30
C ARG A 1017 -16.50 -22.06 35.43
N VAL A 1018 -17.43 -21.66 34.57
CA VAL A 1018 -18.09 -22.54 33.59
C VAL A 1018 -17.83 -22.02 32.20
N SER A 1019 -17.58 -22.90 31.25
CA SER A 1019 -17.31 -22.53 29.86
C SER A 1019 -18.12 -23.40 28.89
N LYS A 1020 -18.57 -22.78 27.80
CA LYS A 1020 -19.18 -23.46 26.66
C LYS A 1020 -18.45 -23.07 25.38
N GLY A 1021 -18.37 -23.97 24.42
CA GLY A 1021 -17.67 -23.68 23.16
C GLY A 1021 -17.59 -24.86 22.20
N ALA A 1022 -16.79 -24.69 21.15
CA ALA A 1022 -16.47 -25.76 20.22
C ALA A 1022 -15.90 -26.96 20.98
N PRO A 1023 -16.42 -28.18 20.77
CA PRO A 1023 -16.01 -29.37 21.53
C PRO A 1023 -14.51 -29.61 21.57
N GLU A 1024 -13.80 -29.40 20.46
CA GLU A 1024 -12.35 -29.59 20.36
C GLU A 1024 -11.58 -28.59 21.25
N GLN A 1025 -12.03 -27.33 21.31
CA GLN A 1025 -11.41 -26.31 22.16
C GLN A 1025 -11.68 -26.56 23.63
N ILE A 1026 -12.91 -26.96 23.97
CA ILE A 1026 -13.27 -27.31 25.35
C ILE A 1026 -12.54 -28.57 25.81
N LEU A 1027 -12.33 -29.53 24.91
CA LEU A 1027 -11.56 -30.75 25.19
C LEU A 1027 -10.07 -30.46 25.42
N ASN A 1028 -9.48 -29.48 24.72
CA ASN A 1028 -8.10 -29.05 24.92
C ASN A 1028 -7.85 -28.42 26.31
N LEU A 1029 -8.89 -27.88 26.95
CA LEU A 1029 -8.79 -27.35 28.32
C LEU A 1029 -8.75 -28.48 29.36
N ALA A 1030 -9.36 -29.62 29.06
CA ALA A 1030 -9.64 -30.66 30.02
C ALA A 1030 -8.40 -31.49 30.37
N GLN A 1031 -8.14 -31.67 31.68
CA GLN A 1031 -6.96 -32.41 32.15
C GLN A 1031 -7.04 -33.93 31.79
N ASN A 1032 -8.24 -34.46 31.63
CA ASN A 1032 -8.54 -35.86 31.32
C ASN A 1032 -8.66 -36.17 29.81
N LYS A 1033 -8.18 -35.27 28.93
CA LYS A 1033 -8.28 -35.38 27.46
C LYS A 1033 -8.08 -36.81 26.92
N ALA A 1034 -6.97 -37.45 27.24
CA ALA A 1034 -6.59 -38.75 26.66
C ALA A 1034 -7.60 -39.91 26.93
N GLU A 1035 -8.39 -39.84 28.02
CA GLU A 1035 -9.36 -40.89 28.37
C GLU A 1035 -10.71 -40.70 27.65
N ILE A 1036 -11.13 -39.44 27.46
CA ILE A 1036 -12.47 -39.09 26.96
C ILE A 1036 -12.50 -38.68 25.49
N GLU A 1037 -11.37 -38.27 24.90
CA GLU A 1037 -11.25 -37.76 23.53
C GLU A 1037 -11.90 -38.70 22.50
N ARG A 1038 -11.59 -40.00 22.55
CA ARG A 1038 -12.21 -40.98 21.63
C ARG A 1038 -13.74 -41.06 21.75
N LYS A 1039 -14.29 -40.96 22.96
CA LYS A 1039 -15.75 -41.02 23.17
C LYS A 1039 -16.42 -39.72 22.73
N VAL A 1040 -15.78 -38.58 22.99
CA VAL A 1040 -16.24 -37.25 22.58
C VAL A 1040 -16.29 -37.15 21.05
N HIS A 1041 -15.22 -37.51 20.34
CA HIS A 1041 -15.20 -37.51 18.86
C HIS A 1041 -16.25 -38.45 18.26
N ALA A 1042 -16.38 -39.69 18.77
CA ALA A 1042 -17.40 -40.62 18.28
C ALA A 1042 -18.84 -40.07 18.44
N MET A 1043 -19.10 -39.31 19.51
CA MET A 1043 -20.40 -38.68 19.71
C MET A 1043 -20.62 -37.46 18.81
N ILE A 1044 -19.57 -36.66 18.57
CA ILE A 1044 -19.61 -35.54 17.62
C ILE A 1044 -19.97 -36.05 16.22
N ASP A 1045 -19.33 -37.12 15.76
CA ASP A 1045 -19.61 -37.72 14.45
C ASP A 1045 -21.06 -38.22 14.36
N LYS A 1046 -21.55 -38.89 15.43
CA LYS A 1046 -22.94 -39.36 15.52
C LYS A 1046 -23.97 -38.21 15.49
N PHE A 1047 -23.63 -37.05 16.08
CA PHE A 1047 -24.46 -35.84 15.95
C PHE A 1047 -24.39 -35.27 14.53
N ALA A 1048 -23.21 -35.23 13.93
CA ALA A 1048 -23.00 -34.73 12.59
C ALA A 1048 -23.77 -35.54 11.52
N GLU A 1049 -23.80 -36.87 11.64
CA GLU A 1049 -24.60 -37.77 10.79
C GLU A 1049 -26.10 -37.46 10.83
N ARG A 1050 -26.59 -36.91 11.94
CA ARG A 1050 -28.00 -36.50 12.12
C ARG A 1050 -28.25 -35.05 11.72
N GLY A 1051 -27.21 -34.34 11.25
CA GLY A 1051 -27.26 -32.92 10.91
C GLY A 1051 -27.30 -32.00 12.13
N LEU A 1052 -26.79 -32.46 13.27
CA LEU A 1052 -26.75 -31.72 14.53
C LEU A 1052 -25.33 -31.20 14.76
N ARG A 1053 -25.21 -29.91 15.07
CA ARG A 1053 -23.97 -29.30 15.58
C ARG A 1053 -23.73 -29.74 17.02
N SER A 1054 -22.48 -29.68 17.47
CA SER A 1054 -22.09 -30.10 18.81
C SER A 1054 -21.50 -28.92 19.60
N LEU A 1055 -21.85 -28.82 20.88
CA LEU A 1055 -21.33 -27.80 21.81
C LEU A 1055 -20.80 -28.48 23.07
N GLY A 1056 -19.54 -28.23 23.42
CA GLY A 1056 -18.91 -28.76 24.62
C GLY A 1056 -19.10 -27.84 25.83
N ILE A 1057 -19.24 -28.42 27.02
CA ILE A 1057 -19.31 -27.71 28.31
C ILE A 1057 -18.19 -28.21 29.23
N ALA A 1058 -17.49 -27.28 29.87
CA ALA A 1058 -16.51 -27.57 30.91
C ALA A 1058 -16.71 -26.70 32.16
N ARG A 1059 -16.19 -27.19 33.29
CA ARG A 1059 -16.19 -26.45 34.56
C ARG A 1059 -14.82 -26.51 35.24
N GLN A 1060 -14.56 -25.54 36.11
CA GLN A 1060 -13.33 -25.39 36.87
C GLN A 1060 -13.65 -24.68 38.20
N GLU A 1061 -12.99 -25.10 39.28
CA GLU A 1061 -13.00 -24.37 40.56
C GLU A 1061 -11.80 -23.41 40.62
N VAL A 1062 -11.98 -22.22 41.20
CA VAL A 1062 -10.94 -21.19 41.30
C VAL A 1062 -10.57 -20.97 42.78
N PRO A 1063 -9.44 -21.54 43.27
CA PRO A 1063 -9.11 -21.51 44.69
C PRO A 1063 -8.67 -20.14 45.25
N GLU A 1064 -8.07 -19.28 44.42
CA GLU A 1064 -7.39 -18.05 44.89
C GLU A 1064 -8.25 -16.78 44.89
N GLY A 1065 -9.54 -16.85 44.54
CA GLY A 1065 -10.45 -15.71 44.66
C GLY A 1065 -10.11 -14.46 43.82
N SER A 1066 -9.08 -14.51 42.97
CA SER A 1066 -8.69 -13.42 42.06
C SER A 1066 -9.17 -13.71 40.64
N LYS A 1067 -9.51 -12.64 39.90
CA LYS A 1067 -10.03 -12.73 38.51
C LYS A 1067 -9.00 -13.31 37.53
N GLU A 1068 -7.72 -13.05 37.78
CA GLU A 1068 -6.59 -13.39 36.89
C GLU A 1068 -5.94 -14.74 37.20
N SER A 1069 -6.32 -15.42 38.29
CA SER A 1069 -5.74 -16.73 38.62
C SER A 1069 -6.14 -17.79 37.59
N ALA A 1070 -5.18 -18.64 37.22
CA ALA A 1070 -5.35 -19.71 36.24
C ALA A 1070 -6.40 -20.76 36.66
N GLY A 1071 -6.80 -20.79 37.95
CA GLY A 1071 -7.76 -21.73 38.52
C GLY A 1071 -7.23 -23.17 38.62
N GLY A 1072 -8.06 -24.11 39.09
CA GLY A 1072 -7.75 -25.54 39.14
C GLY A 1072 -7.78 -26.23 37.76
N PRO A 1073 -7.73 -27.56 37.64
CA PRO A 1073 -7.89 -28.21 36.34
C PRO A 1073 -9.33 -28.11 35.80
N TRP A 1074 -9.50 -27.97 34.48
CA TRP A 1074 -10.82 -28.04 33.85
C TRP A 1074 -11.31 -29.49 33.75
N GLU A 1075 -12.60 -29.68 34.05
CA GLU A 1075 -13.32 -30.94 33.86
C GLU A 1075 -14.28 -30.80 32.67
N PHE A 1076 -14.18 -31.70 31.68
CA PHE A 1076 -15.13 -31.79 30.59
C PHE A 1076 -16.45 -32.41 31.07
N VAL A 1077 -17.54 -31.65 31.02
CA VAL A 1077 -18.82 -32.02 31.63
C VAL A 1077 -19.70 -32.78 30.66
N ALA A 1078 -19.98 -32.21 29.48
CA ALA A 1078 -21.02 -32.72 28.58
C ALA A 1078 -20.89 -32.21 27.14
N LEU A 1079 -21.61 -32.88 26.23
CA LEU A 1079 -21.84 -32.46 24.84
C LEU A 1079 -23.34 -32.22 24.61
N LEU A 1080 -23.68 -31.07 24.03
CA LEU A 1080 -25.05 -30.69 23.66
C LEU A 1080 -25.20 -30.71 22.12
N PRO A 1081 -26.25 -31.34 21.59
CA PRO A 1081 -26.58 -31.26 20.17
C PRO A 1081 -27.43 -30.02 19.85
N LEU A 1082 -27.04 -29.27 18.82
CA LEU A 1082 -27.71 -28.07 18.33
C LEU A 1082 -28.24 -28.32 16.91
N PHE A 1083 -29.55 -28.17 16.71
CA PHE A 1083 -30.20 -28.29 15.42
C PHE A 1083 -30.52 -26.93 14.81
N ASP A 1084 -30.11 -26.71 13.57
CA ASP A 1084 -30.41 -25.51 12.78
C ASP A 1084 -31.43 -25.83 11.68
N PRO A 1085 -32.72 -25.47 11.84
CA PRO A 1085 -33.74 -25.82 10.87
C PRO A 1085 -33.58 -25.02 9.55
N PRO A 1086 -33.80 -25.66 8.39
CA PRO A 1086 -33.84 -24.96 7.11
C PRO A 1086 -35.01 -23.96 7.08
N ARG A 1087 -34.87 -22.87 6.32
CA ARG A 1087 -36.02 -21.99 6.08
C ARG A 1087 -37.07 -22.70 5.21
N HIS A 1088 -38.32 -22.28 5.37
CA HIS A 1088 -39.45 -22.89 4.69
C HIS A 1088 -39.44 -22.65 3.16
N ASP A 1089 -38.84 -21.55 2.73
CA ASP A 1089 -38.74 -21.08 1.36
C ASP A 1089 -37.42 -21.50 0.67
N SER A 1090 -36.34 -21.74 1.42
CA SER A 1090 -35.01 -22.08 0.87
C SER A 1090 -35.05 -23.18 -0.20
N ALA A 1091 -35.80 -24.27 0.04
CA ALA A 1091 -35.89 -25.37 -0.90
C ALA A 1091 -36.60 -24.99 -2.22
N GLU A 1092 -37.61 -24.12 -2.15
CA GLU A 1092 -38.30 -23.59 -3.33
C GLU A 1092 -37.40 -22.59 -4.07
N THR A 1093 -36.71 -21.72 -3.33
CA THR A 1093 -35.77 -20.75 -3.88
C THR A 1093 -34.63 -21.42 -4.64
N ILE A 1094 -34.06 -22.52 -4.13
CA ILE A 1094 -33.01 -23.28 -4.82
C ILE A 1094 -33.53 -23.85 -6.15
N ARG A 1095 -34.75 -24.41 -6.17
CA ARG A 1095 -35.35 -24.91 -7.42
C ARG A 1095 -35.62 -23.79 -8.41
N ARG A 1096 -36.16 -22.67 -7.93
CA ARG A 1096 -36.45 -21.51 -8.76
C ARG A 1096 -35.18 -20.88 -9.33
N ALA A 1097 -34.09 -20.85 -8.56
CA ALA A 1097 -32.78 -20.40 -9.02
C ALA A 1097 -32.29 -21.31 -10.16
N LEU A 1098 -32.40 -22.64 -9.99
CA LEU A 1098 -32.03 -23.61 -11.01
C LEU A 1098 -32.88 -23.48 -12.28
N ASP A 1099 -34.19 -23.24 -12.16
CA ASP A 1099 -35.10 -22.98 -13.28
C ASP A 1099 -34.73 -21.68 -14.05
N LEU A 1100 -34.12 -20.72 -13.36
CA LEU A 1100 -33.60 -19.47 -13.94
C LEU A 1100 -32.16 -19.61 -14.46
N GLY A 1101 -31.55 -20.81 -14.37
CA GLY A 1101 -30.18 -21.07 -14.83
C GLY A 1101 -29.10 -20.78 -13.78
N VAL A 1102 -29.46 -20.43 -12.54
CA VAL A 1102 -28.52 -20.12 -11.47
C VAL A 1102 -28.27 -21.34 -10.58
N SER A 1103 -27.06 -21.89 -10.61
CA SER A 1103 -26.67 -22.99 -9.74
C SER A 1103 -26.37 -22.51 -8.32
N VAL A 1104 -27.11 -22.99 -7.32
CA VAL A 1104 -26.87 -22.65 -5.91
C VAL A 1104 -25.90 -23.66 -5.28
N LYS A 1105 -24.77 -23.18 -4.77
CA LYS A 1105 -23.76 -24.00 -4.06
C LYS A 1105 -23.72 -23.63 -2.58
N MET A 1106 -23.83 -24.61 -1.68
CA MET A 1106 -23.76 -24.37 -0.24
C MET A 1106 -22.31 -24.16 0.20
N ILE A 1107 -22.04 -23.14 1.01
CA ILE A 1107 -20.79 -23.03 1.76
C ILE A 1107 -21.10 -23.11 3.24
N THR A 1108 -20.36 -23.93 3.98
CA THR A 1108 -20.58 -24.09 5.42
C THR A 1108 -19.28 -24.30 6.19
N GLY A 1109 -19.19 -23.69 7.37
CA GLY A 1109 -18.10 -23.95 8.33
C GLY A 1109 -18.27 -25.24 9.14
N ASP A 1110 -19.41 -25.93 8.97
CA ASP A 1110 -19.68 -27.19 9.64
C ASP A 1110 -18.91 -28.36 9.02
N GLN A 1111 -18.85 -29.48 9.75
CA GLN A 1111 -18.38 -30.73 9.18
C GLN A 1111 -19.22 -31.16 7.97
N LEU A 1112 -18.58 -31.85 7.03
CA LEU A 1112 -19.19 -32.27 5.76
C LEU A 1112 -20.49 -33.06 5.93
N ALA A 1113 -20.59 -33.91 6.97
CA ALA A 1113 -21.80 -34.70 7.24
C ALA A 1113 -23.02 -33.81 7.53
N ILE A 1114 -22.83 -32.71 8.26
CA ILE A 1114 -23.90 -31.73 8.57
C ILE A 1114 -24.33 -31.01 7.30
N GLY A 1115 -23.37 -30.60 6.47
CA GLY A 1115 -23.62 -29.97 5.17
C GLY A 1115 -24.43 -30.89 4.24
N LYS A 1116 -24.01 -32.16 4.10
CA LYS A 1116 -24.71 -33.16 3.28
C LYS A 1116 -26.12 -33.44 3.77
N GLU A 1117 -26.31 -33.60 5.08
CA GLU A 1117 -27.65 -33.85 5.64
C GLU A 1117 -28.57 -32.63 5.46
N THR A 1118 -28.02 -31.41 5.61
CA THR A 1118 -28.78 -30.17 5.35
C THR A 1118 -29.12 -30.04 3.86
N GLY A 1119 -28.15 -30.29 2.97
CA GLY A 1119 -28.33 -30.28 1.51
C GLY A 1119 -29.37 -31.30 1.05
N ARG A 1120 -29.38 -32.49 1.65
CA ARG A 1120 -30.41 -33.52 1.41
C ARG A 1120 -31.81 -33.04 1.79
N ARG A 1121 -31.96 -32.34 2.93
CA ARG A 1121 -33.26 -31.78 3.37
C ARG A 1121 -33.73 -30.61 2.51
N LEU A 1122 -32.79 -29.81 2.00
CA LEU A 1122 -33.07 -28.68 1.10
C LEU A 1122 -33.30 -29.11 -0.35
N GLY A 1123 -32.93 -30.34 -0.72
CA GLY A 1123 -33.01 -30.85 -2.09
C GLY A 1123 -31.92 -30.31 -3.01
N MET A 1124 -30.77 -29.89 -2.47
CA MET A 1124 -29.62 -29.34 -3.21
C MET A 1124 -28.69 -30.43 -3.76
N GLY A 1125 -28.78 -31.65 -3.21
CA GLY A 1125 -27.83 -32.74 -3.50
C GLY A 1125 -26.86 -32.98 -2.36
N THR A 1126 -26.01 -34.01 -2.52
CA THR A 1126 -25.02 -34.44 -1.50
C THR A 1126 -23.61 -34.53 -2.08
N ASN A 1127 -23.38 -34.07 -3.31
CA ASN A 1127 -22.07 -34.07 -3.95
C ASN A 1127 -21.22 -32.91 -3.43
N MET A 1128 -20.93 -32.95 -2.12
CA MET A 1128 -20.18 -31.92 -1.41
C MET A 1128 -18.80 -32.43 -0.99
N TYR A 1129 -17.82 -31.53 -0.99
CA TYR A 1129 -16.43 -31.84 -0.70
C TYR A 1129 -15.88 -30.98 0.46
N PRO A 1130 -14.92 -31.50 1.24
CA PRO A 1130 -14.16 -30.67 2.17
C PRO A 1130 -13.21 -29.76 1.37
N SER A 1131 -13.12 -28.48 1.74
CA SER A 1131 -12.19 -27.55 1.09
C SER A 1131 -10.73 -27.99 1.21
N SER A 1132 -10.35 -28.59 2.34
CA SER A 1132 -9.00 -29.10 2.59
C SER A 1132 -8.58 -30.20 1.61
N SER A 1133 -9.52 -31.02 1.13
CA SER A 1133 -9.25 -32.07 0.14
C SER A 1133 -9.08 -31.52 -1.28
N LEU A 1134 -9.59 -30.32 -1.57
CA LEU A 1134 -9.46 -29.67 -2.88
C LEU A 1134 -8.24 -28.74 -2.94
N LEU A 1135 -7.82 -28.17 -1.80
CA LEU A 1135 -6.85 -27.07 -1.73
C LEU A 1135 -5.58 -27.37 -0.90
N GLY A 1136 -5.48 -28.51 -0.20
CA GLY A 1136 -4.33 -28.87 0.65
C GLY A 1136 -3.15 -29.57 -0.05
N GLU A 1137 -2.05 -29.79 0.68
CA GLU A 1137 -0.78 -30.38 0.23
C GLU A 1137 -0.86 -31.87 -0.21
N ASN A 1138 -1.85 -32.63 0.24
CA ASN A 1138 -2.05 -34.03 -0.13
C ASN A 1138 -2.90 -34.17 -1.41
N LYS A 1139 -2.32 -33.81 -2.56
CA LYS A 1139 -2.96 -33.93 -3.89
C LYS A 1139 -3.05 -35.37 -4.43
N ASP A 1140 -2.39 -36.33 -3.79
CA ASP A 1140 -2.13 -37.65 -4.36
C ASP A 1140 -3.30 -38.66 -4.28
N GLN A 1141 -4.43 -38.30 -3.66
CA GLN A 1141 -5.56 -39.22 -3.45
C GLN A 1141 -6.78 -39.02 -4.38
N LEU A 1142 -6.85 -37.92 -5.13
CA LEU A 1142 -7.91 -37.74 -6.13
C LEU A 1142 -7.42 -38.25 -7.49
N GLY A 1143 -8.17 -39.19 -8.08
CA GLY A 1143 -7.84 -39.80 -9.38
C GLY A 1143 -7.83 -38.81 -10.55
N ALA A 1144 -7.89 -39.34 -11.79
CA ALA A 1144 -7.65 -38.65 -13.06
C ALA A 1144 -8.61 -37.50 -13.46
N VAL A 1145 -9.34 -36.87 -12.53
CA VAL A 1145 -10.27 -35.76 -12.79
C VAL A 1145 -9.65 -34.44 -12.31
N SER A 1146 -9.72 -33.40 -13.13
CA SER A 1146 -9.29 -32.03 -12.79
C SER A 1146 -10.04 -31.51 -11.56
N ILE A 1147 -9.33 -30.81 -10.67
CA ILE A 1147 -9.90 -30.14 -9.48
C ILE A 1147 -11.00 -29.15 -9.89
N ASP A 1148 -10.78 -28.49 -11.01
CA ASP A 1148 -11.68 -27.55 -11.64
C ASP A 1148 -13.05 -28.17 -11.99
N ASP A 1149 -13.06 -29.33 -12.65
CA ASP A 1149 -14.27 -30.09 -12.95
C ASP A 1149 -15.00 -30.55 -11.68
N LEU A 1150 -14.26 -30.85 -10.61
CA LEU A 1150 -14.84 -31.27 -9.34
C LEU A 1150 -15.53 -30.10 -8.62
N ILE A 1151 -14.93 -28.91 -8.65
CA ILE A 1151 -15.52 -27.68 -8.09
C ILE A 1151 -16.77 -27.29 -8.88
N GLU A 1152 -16.72 -27.39 -10.21
CA GLU A 1152 -17.86 -27.11 -11.10
C GLU A 1152 -19.05 -28.03 -10.79
N LYS A 1153 -18.80 -29.34 -10.61
CA LYS A 1153 -19.83 -30.36 -10.33
C LYS A 1153 -20.26 -30.45 -8.87
N ALA A 1154 -19.57 -29.80 -7.95
CA ALA A 1154 -19.88 -29.87 -6.52
C ALA A 1154 -21.16 -29.08 -6.17
N ASP A 1155 -22.01 -29.66 -5.34
CA ASP A 1155 -23.23 -29.00 -4.82
C ASP A 1155 -22.91 -28.07 -3.63
N GLY A 1156 -21.71 -28.16 -3.07
CA GLY A 1156 -21.29 -27.34 -1.95
C GLY A 1156 -19.96 -27.75 -1.30
N PHE A 1157 -19.47 -26.91 -0.40
CA PHE A 1157 -18.16 -27.01 0.21
C PHE A 1157 -18.25 -26.87 1.74
N ALA A 1158 -17.58 -27.78 2.44
CA ALA A 1158 -17.43 -27.75 3.89
C ALA A 1158 -16.03 -27.23 4.26
N VAL A 1159 -15.98 -26.11 4.99
CA VAL A 1159 -14.76 -25.34 5.27
C VAL A 1159 -14.52 -25.30 6.78
N PHE A 1160 -13.93 -26.36 7.32
CA PHE A 1160 -13.82 -26.59 8.77
C PHE A 1160 -12.68 -25.78 9.44
N SER A 1161 -11.56 -25.54 8.73
CA SER A 1161 -10.40 -24.77 9.19
C SER A 1161 -10.16 -23.56 8.30
N ASN A 1162 -9.73 -22.42 8.85
CA ASN A 1162 -9.46 -21.17 8.10
C ASN A 1162 -10.58 -20.77 7.10
N PHE A 1163 -11.80 -20.64 7.61
CA PHE A 1163 -13.03 -20.39 6.84
C PHE A 1163 -12.88 -19.28 5.79
N ALA A 1164 -12.30 -18.14 6.16
CA ALA A 1164 -12.09 -17.02 5.24
C ALA A 1164 -11.11 -17.35 4.09
N LYS A 1165 -9.95 -17.95 4.40
CA LYS A 1165 -8.87 -18.26 3.43
C LYS A 1165 -9.36 -19.21 2.34
N TYR A 1166 -9.96 -20.33 2.72
CA TYR A 1166 -10.39 -21.34 1.75
C TYR A 1166 -11.65 -20.93 1.00
N THR A 1167 -12.55 -20.15 1.62
CA THR A 1167 -13.68 -19.54 0.91
C THR A 1167 -13.20 -18.63 -0.22
N LEU A 1168 -12.19 -17.80 0.04
CA LEU A 1168 -11.60 -16.91 -0.96
C LEU A 1168 -10.94 -17.69 -2.10
N GLN A 1169 -10.21 -18.76 -1.79
CA GLN A 1169 -9.57 -19.60 -2.80
C GLN A 1169 -10.58 -20.36 -3.67
N ILE A 1170 -11.62 -20.94 -3.07
CA ILE A 1170 -12.73 -21.57 -3.81
C ILE A 1170 -13.44 -20.52 -4.65
N GLY A 1171 -13.69 -19.33 -4.09
CA GLY A 1171 -14.34 -18.25 -4.81
C GLY A 1171 -13.54 -17.76 -6.02
N ALA A 1172 -12.24 -17.54 -5.86
CA ALA A 1172 -11.34 -17.15 -6.94
C ALA A 1172 -11.21 -18.24 -8.01
N GLN A 1173 -11.20 -19.52 -7.63
CA GLN A 1173 -11.21 -20.63 -8.59
C GLN A 1173 -12.52 -20.72 -9.38
N ILE A 1174 -13.66 -20.57 -8.70
CA ILE A 1174 -14.98 -20.51 -9.38
C ILE A 1174 -15.01 -19.32 -10.34
N GLN A 1175 -14.53 -18.16 -9.92
CA GLN A 1175 -14.47 -16.97 -10.77
C GLN A 1175 -13.57 -17.17 -12.00
N CYS A 1176 -12.43 -17.84 -11.84
CA CYS A 1176 -11.51 -18.19 -12.92
C CYS A 1176 -12.12 -19.20 -13.91
N LEU A 1177 -12.82 -20.22 -13.40
CA LEU A 1177 -13.41 -21.30 -14.21
C LEU A 1177 -14.50 -20.82 -15.16
N TYR A 1178 -15.34 -19.91 -14.69
CA TYR A 1178 -16.43 -19.35 -15.48
C TYR A 1178 -15.98 -18.16 -16.34
N ASN A 1179 -14.68 -17.81 -16.32
CA ASN A 1179 -14.08 -16.76 -17.14
C ASN A 1179 -14.83 -15.41 -17.03
N MET A 1180 -15.35 -15.13 -15.84
CA MET A 1180 -16.31 -14.06 -15.58
C MET A 1180 -15.87 -13.19 -14.41
N GLN A 1181 -16.17 -11.89 -14.48
CA GLN A 1181 -16.04 -10.97 -13.34
C GLN A 1181 -17.14 -11.22 -12.28
N ASP A 1182 -18.10 -12.12 -12.52
CA ASP A 1182 -19.45 -12.10 -11.93
C ASP A 1182 -19.82 -13.35 -11.09
N SER A 1183 -19.12 -13.60 -9.98
CA SER A 1183 -19.59 -14.55 -8.95
C SER A 1183 -20.02 -13.80 -7.70
N MET A 1184 -21.27 -13.99 -7.25
CA MET A 1184 -21.82 -13.30 -6.07
C MET A 1184 -21.93 -14.22 -4.85
N PHE A 1185 -21.45 -13.75 -3.70
CA PHE A 1185 -21.52 -14.44 -2.40
C PHE A 1185 -22.60 -13.80 -1.53
N SER A 1186 -23.37 -14.61 -0.79
CA SER A 1186 -24.44 -14.12 0.09
C SER A 1186 -24.09 -14.25 1.58
N GLY A 1187 -24.62 -13.35 2.42
CA GLY A 1187 -24.52 -13.42 3.88
C GLY A 1187 -23.23 -12.82 4.46
N ALA A 1188 -22.79 -13.28 5.65
CA ALA A 1188 -21.59 -12.79 6.34
C ALA A 1188 -20.30 -12.91 5.50
N MET A 1189 -20.33 -13.79 4.51
CA MET A 1189 -19.27 -14.01 3.52
C MET A 1189 -19.09 -12.81 2.57
N LYS A 1190 -20.18 -12.08 2.25
CA LYS A 1190 -20.14 -10.88 1.41
C LYS A 1190 -19.38 -9.75 2.08
N ASP A 1191 -19.55 -9.57 3.39
CA ASP A 1191 -18.88 -8.51 4.14
C ASP A 1191 -17.38 -8.80 4.28
N THR A 1192 -16.99 -10.08 4.44
CA THR A 1192 -15.57 -10.48 4.45
C THR A 1192 -14.91 -10.33 3.07
N LEU A 1193 -15.66 -10.57 1.99
CA LEU A 1193 -15.19 -10.40 0.61
C LEU A 1193 -15.14 -8.93 0.19
N GLU A 1194 -16.14 -8.09 0.48
CA GLU A 1194 -16.13 -6.66 0.09
C GLU A 1194 -14.93 -5.88 0.68
N LEU A 1195 -14.49 -6.23 1.90
CA LEU A 1195 -13.28 -5.65 2.54
C LEU A 1195 -11.95 -6.11 1.90
N LEU A 1196 -11.93 -7.28 1.26
CA LEU A 1196 -10.75 -7.83 0.59
C LEU A 1196 -10.76 -7.62 -0.93
N VAL A 1197 -11.93 -7.43 -1.53
CA VAL A 1197 -12.12 -7.24 -2.98
C VAL A 1197 -11.80 -5.82 -3.44
N ASP A 1198 -11.76 -4.83 -2.54
CA ASP A 1198 -11.15 -3.53 -2.84
C ASP A 1198 -9.65 -3.64 -3.18
N ARG A 1199 -9.03 -4.81 -2.91
CA ARG A 1199 -7.68 -5.17 -3.38
C ARG A 1199 -7.66 -6.05 -4.64
N SER A 1200 -8.80 -6.53 -5.16
CA SER A 1200 -8.84 -7.64 -6.14
C SER A 1200 -9.51 -7.35 -7.48
N ASN A 1201 -9.75 -6.09 -7.87
CA ASN A 1201 -10.06 -5.75 -9.26
C ASN A 1201 -8.81 -5.74 -10.16
N PHE A 1202 -7.95 -6.76 -10.02
CA PHE A 1202 -6.84 -7.03 -10.93
C PHE A 1202 -7.28 -8.12 -11.92
N GLY A 1203 -7.31 -7.76 -13.20
CA GLY A 1203 -7.70 -8.64 -14.30
C GLY A 1203 -6.87 -9.93 -14.37
N CYS A 1204 -7.48 -10.95 -14.96
CA CYS A 1204 -6.91 -12.27 -15.20
C CYS A 1204 -5.52 -12.23 -15.86
N SER A 1205 -4.47 -12.40 -15.05
CA SER A 1205 -3.30 -13.23 -15.37
C SER A 1205 -2.45 -13.36 -14.11
N ASN A 1206 -2.31 -14.60 -13.61
CA ASN A 1206 -1.45 -15.03 -12.50
C ASN A 1206 -1.93 -14.72 -11.07
N PHE A 1207 -3.00 -15.38 -10.61
CA PHE A 1207 -3.22 -15.61 -9.19
C PHE A 1207 -2.68 -17.00 -8.79
N ARG A 1208 -1.47 -17.03 -8.26
CA ARG A 1208 -0.97 -18.14 -7.43
C ARG A 1208 -0.67 -17.54 -6.06
N LEU A 1209 -1.69 -17.48 -5.21
CA LEU A 1209 -1.54 -17.04 -3.83
C LEU A 1209 -0.62 -18.03 -3.09
N ASP A 1210 0.45 -17.48 -2.51
CA ASP A 1210 1.41 -18.16 -1.65
C ASP A 1210 0.70 -19.03 -0.61
N ILE A 1211 0.98 -20.33 -0.73
CA ILE A 1211 0.66 -21.33 0.27
C ILE A 1211 1.67 -21.13 1.40
N GLN A 1212 1.31 -20.37 2.43
CA GLN A 1212 1.81 -20.66 3.78
C GLN A 1212 0.87 -21.70 4.39
N ASP A 1213 1.36 -22.94 4.43
CA ASP A 1213 0.88 -23.97 5.34
C ASP A 1213 1.56 -23.79 6.71
N PRO A 1214 0.83 -24.09 7.80
CA PRO A 1214 1.35 -24.06 9.16
C PRO A 1214 2.12 -25.35 9.45
N VAL A 1215 3.41 -25.18 9.73
CA VAL A 1215 4.05 -25.90 10.83
C VAL A 1215 4.21 -24.91 11.98
#